data_AF-A0A416A7A5-F1
#
_entry.id   AF-A0A416A7A5-F1
#
_cell.length_a   1.000
_cell.length_b   1.000
_cell.length_c   1.000
_cell.angle_alpha   90.00
_cell.angle_beta   90.00
_cell.angle_gamma   90.00
#
_symmetry.space_group_name_H-M   'P 1'
#
loop_
_entity.id
_entity.type
_entity.pdbx_description
1 polymer ?
#
loop_
_entity_poly.entity_id
_entity_poly.type
_entity_poly.pdbx_seq_one_letter_code
_entity_poly.pdbx_strand_id
1 'polypeptide(L)'
;MKKLLSLPPNLVGSFHEITHTGISDWFCTSDPVGARLGSGGGTTWLLEACRTAEDGGTAVSVQEWLAKEKRILLHAGGQSRRLPGYAPSGKILTPVPVFRWARGQKLSQTLLSLQLPLYEEIMRKAPDSLHTLVASGDVYLRNSEPLQAIPEADVVCYGLWVDPALATRHGVFVSDRKAPDQLDFMLQKPSLDELGHLAGTHLFLMDIGVWLLSDRAVELLMKHSYTPDGKQMKEYDLYSEFGLALGAHPRIEDEELNALSVAILPLPGGEFYHYGTSRELISSTLAVQNLVRDQRAIMQRKVKPHPAMFVQNAEVCRPLTADNSELWIENSFIGKGWTLSDRHVITGVPENDWTLRVPSGVCIDVVPVDSEGWAARPYGFNDPFKGDVADEETLFMGCPVGEWASERGVSLPACGDIQNAPLFPVCRNVDDLGLVMRWMVSEPELKEGRKIWEEAVRMSANRLSDEADLRRLFAQRETFRQKNWPMLAANHDKSIFYQLDLADAASEFVAGGLALPEALPENAPLMKRIYDHMFRARVMQLSGDSRCDEEQQMAFSLLREGLTGTIADEKQSPHLNVYRDQIVWGRSPVRIDLAGGWTDTPPYCMYAGGNVVNVAIELNGQPPLQVYVKPANEPHIILRSIDMGARECISTWDELRDFKKVGSPFSIPKAALALAGFIPEFSSGRFHSLEEQLKAFGCGLEVTLLAAIPAGSGLGTSSILAATVLGALSDFCGLAWDKNEIGNRTLILEQLLTTGGGWQDQYGGVLHGLKLLQTGEGFHQNPSVRWLPEYLFTEPEYRACHLLYYTGITRTAKDILAEIVRGMFLNSGTHLGLLSGMKAHALDMYEAILRGDFTAYGKLVGKTWEQNKALDAGTNPPAVERLISRIQDYTLGCKLPGAGGGGYLYIVAKDPEAALQIRRLLTAEPQNGNARFVEMSLSDKGLQVSRS
;
A
#
# COMPACT_ATOMS: atom_id res chain seq x y z
N MET A 1 -3.64 -17.44 -6.79
CA MET A 1 -2.20 -17.29 -6.51
C MET A 1 -1.97 -17.68 -5.07
N LYS A 2 -1.38 -18.85 -4.90
CA LYS A 2 -1.16 -19.50 -3.61
C LYS A 2 0.21 -19.15 -3.03
N LYS A 3 0.30 -19.05 -1.71
CA LYS A 3 1.53 -18.77 -0.98
C LYS A 3 2.00 -20.02 -0.25
N LEU A 4 3.24 -20.40 -0.45
CA LEU A 4 3.83 -21.63 0.06
C LEU A 4 4.99 -21.24 0.99
N LEU A 5 4.98 -21.74 2.23
CA LEU A 5 5.97 -21.41 3.24
C LEU A 5 6.68 -22.68 3.73
N SER A 6 8.01 -22.67 3.71
CA SER A 6 8.82 -23.57 4.53
C SER A 6 8.98 -22.94 5.92
N LEU A 7 8.49 -23.59 6.97
CA LEU A 7 8.45 -23.09 8.36
C LEU A 7 9.14 -24.06 9.33
N PRO A 8 9.51 -23.59 10.54
CA PRO A 8 9.86 -24.50 11.64
C PRO A 8 8.73 -25.50 11.95
N PRO A 9 9.04 -26.75 12.34
CA PRO A 9 8.04 -27.81 12.53
C PRO A 9 6.89 -27.46 13.48
N ASN A 10 7.18 -26.80 14.60
CA ASN A 10 6.19 -26.36 15.59
C ASN A 10 5.23 -25.29 15.05
N LEU A 11 5.70 -24.46 14.12
CA LEU A 11 4.92 -23.36 13.55
C LEU A 11 3.92 -23.86 12.51
N VAL A 12 4.23 -24.92 11.75
CA VAL A 12 3.34 -25.44 10.69
C VAL A 12 1.92 -25.66 11.20
N GLY A 13 1.76 -26.33 12.34
CA GLY A 13 0.45 -26.66 12.90
C GLY A 13 -0.26 -25.51 13.63
N SER A 14 0.39 -24.38 13.84
CA SER A 14 -0.16 -23.22 14.57
C SER A 14 -0.20 -21.93 13.72
N PHE A 15 0.43 -21.92 12.55
CA PHE A 15 0.57 -20.74 11.69
C PHE A 15 -0.77 -20.08 11.35
N HIS A 16 -1.74 -20.84 10.87
CA HIS A 16 -3.05 -20.30 10.46
C HIS A 16 -3.83 -19.71 11.62
N GLU A 17 -3.76 -20.35 12.79
CA GLU A 17 -4.42 -19.89 14.01
C GLU A 17 -3.81 -18.57 14.49
N ILE A 18 -2.47 -18.50 14.53
CA ILE A 18 -1.72 -17.34 15.03
C ILE A 18 -1.75 -16.15 14.07
N THR A 19 -1.77 -16.41 12.76
CA THR A 19 -1.75 -15.35 11.73
C THR A 19 -3.14 -14.98 11.21
N HIS A 20 -4.17 -15.72 11.63
CA HIS A 20 -5.55 -15.60 11.14
C HIS A 20 -5.66 -15.67 9.60
N THR A 21 -4.82 -16.50 8.97
CA THR A 21 -4.78 -16.68 7.51
C THR A 21 -5.56 -17.91 7.06
N GLY A 22 -6.21 -17.82 5.90
CA GLY A 22 -7.01 -18.92 5.33
C GLY A 22 -6.15 -20.03 4.73
N ILE A 23 -6.57 -21.30 4.92
CA ILE A 23 -5.90 -22.51 4.41
C ILE A 23 -5.99 -22.62 2.88
N SER A 24 -6.95 -21.94 2.23
CA SER A 24 -7.07 -21.92 0.77
C SER A 24 -5.90 -21.21 0.10
N ASP A 25 -5.45 -20.10 0.71
CA ASP A 25 -4.49 -19.17 0.08
C ASP A 25 -3.05 -19.46 0.49
N TRP A 26 -2.88 -20.23 1.58
CA TRP A 26 -1.62 -20.50 2.25
C TRP A 26 -1.41 -22.00 2.43
N PHE A 27 -0.23 -22.48 2.06
CA PHE A 27 0.23 -23.82 2.37
C PHE A 27 1.56 -23.73 3.13
N CYS A 28 1.65 -24.44 4.25
CA CYS A 28 2.84 -24.44 5.09
C CYS A 28 3.30 -25.87 5.34
N THR A 29 4.60 -26.11 5.27
CA THR A 29 5.21 -27.37 5.73
C THR A 29 6.59 -27.09 6.30
N SER A 30 7.21 -28.10 6.91
CA SER A 30 8.60 -28.07 7.33
C SER A 30 9.40 -29.05 6.49
N ASP A 31 10.71 -28.82 6.41
CA ASP A 31 11.63 -29.82 5.88
C ASP A 31 11.53 -31.12 6.72
N PRO A 32 11.80 -32.30 6.14
CA PRO A 32 11.76 -33.57 6.86
C PRO A 32 12.75 -33.57 8.04
N VAL A 33 12.29 -34.03 9.20
CA VAL A 33 13.11 -34.08 10.41
C VAL A 33 14.36 -34.93 10.16
N GLY A 34 15.54 -34.35 10.40
CA GLY A 34 16.82 -35.02 10.25
C GLY A 34 17.39 -35.07 8.82
N ALA A 35 16.70 -34.51 7.81
CA ALA A 35 17.22 -34.36 6.46
C ALA A 35 17.59 -32.90 6.17
N ARG A 36 18.79 -32.66 5.62
CA ARG A 36 19.13 -31.38 4.99
C ARG A 36 18.86 -31.50 3.50
N LEU A 37 17.84 -30.78 3.02
CA LEU A 37 17.45 -30.82 1.61
C LEU A 37 18.11 -29.73 0.76
N GLY A 38 18.72 -28.70 1.38
CA GLY A 38 19.18 -27.51 0.67
C GLY A 38 18.02 -26.65 0.16
N SER A 39 18.30 -25.44 -0.34
CA SER A 39 17.25 -24.52 -0.79
C SER A 39 16.51 -25.01 -2.06
N GLY A 40 17.19 -25.74 -2.94
CA GLY A 40 16.60 -26.37 -4.13
C GLY A 40 15.73 -27.58 -3.75
N GLY A 41 16.27 -28.51 -2.96
CA GLY A 41 15.52 -29.67 -2.47
C GLY A 41 14.34 -29.29 -1.58
N GLY A 42 14.48 -28.26 -0.73
CA GLY A 42 13.38 -27.69 0.05
C GLY A 42 12.27 -27.08 -0.82
N THR A 43 12.63 -26.48 -1.97
CA THR A 43 11.65 -25.98 -2.95
C THR A 43 10.84 -27.14 -3.54
N THR A 44 11.52 -28.20 -3.97
CA THR A 44 10.90 -29.43 -4.48
C THR A 44 9.96 -30.06 -3.45
N TRP A 45 10.43 -30.22 -2.21
CA TRP A 45 9.64 -30.77 -1.11
C TRP A 45 8.36 -29.97 -0.86
N LEU A 46 8.46 -28.65 -0.80
CA LEU A 46 7.33 -27.76 -0.56
C LEU A 46 6.27 -27.85 -1.67
N LEU A 47 6.70 -27.93 -2.94
CA LEU A 47 5.80 -28.11 -4.09
C LEU A 47 5.11 -29.48 -4.06
N GLU A 48 5.85 -30.56 -3.81
CA GLU A 48 5.28 -31.91 -3.75
C GLU A 48 4.31 -32.10 -2.59
N ALA A 49 4.64 -31.55 -1.42
CA ALA A 49 3.77 -31.58 -0.26
C ALA A 49 2.46 -30.83 -0.55
N CYS A 50 2.53 -29.66 -1.19
CA CYS A 50 1.35 -28.89 -1.59
C CYS A 50 0.50 -29.67 -2.62
N ARG A 51 1.13 -30.23 -3.65
CA ARG A 51 0.47 -31.02 -4.69
C ARG A 51 -0.22 -32.26 -4.11
N THR A 52 0.42 -32.90 -3.14
CA THR A 52 -0.14 -34.07 -2.44
C THR A 52 -1.35 -33.70 -1.59
N ALA A 53 -1.30 -32.55 -0.91
CA ALA A 53 -2.40 -32.05 -0.08
C ALA A 53 -3.64 -31.65 -0.90
N GLU A 54 -3.46 -31.17 -2.14
CA GLU A 54 -4.57 -30.73 -3.00
C GLU A 54 -5.28 -31.90 -3.70
N ASP A 55 -4.54 -32.74 -4.43
CA ASP A 55 -5.12 -33.72 -5.37
C ASP A 55 -4.66 -35.16 -5.08
N GLY A 56 -4.14 -35.44 -3.87
CA GLY A 56 -3.63 -36.78 -3.50
C GLY A 56 -2.38 -37.22 -4.29
N GLY A 57 -1.68 -36.28 -4.93
CA GLY A 57 -0.37 -36.49 -5.55
C GLY A 57 -0.36 -37.35 -6.83
N THR A 58 -1.51 -37.75 -7.38
CA THR A 58 -1.56 -38.77 -8.47
C THR A 58 -2.54 -38.48 -9.61
N ALA A 59 -3.42 -37.49 -9.49
CA ALA A 59 -4.47 -37.26 -10.47
C ALA A 59 -4.03 -36.48 -11.74
N VAL A 60 -3.00 -35.63 -11.63
CA VAL A 60 -2.59 -34.68 -12.67
C VAL A 60 -1.05 -34.62 -12.71
N SER A 61 -0.46 -34.45 -13.89
CA SER A 61 1.00 -34.31 -14.04
C SER A 61 1.53 -33.06 -13.32
N VAL A 62 2.84 -33.03 -13.00
CA VAL A 62 3.45 -31.87 -12.34
C VAL A 62 3.26 -30.61 -13.19
N GLN A 63 3.51 -30.71 -14.50
CA GLN A 63 3.32 -29.62 -15.46
C GLN A 63 1.90 -29.05 -15.46
N GLU A 64 0.90 -29.93 -15.62
CA GLU A 64 -0.50 -29.52 -15.63
C GLU A 64 -0.92 -28.92 -14.27
N TRP A 65 -0.35 -29.39 -13.16
CA TRP A 65 -0.62 -28.82 -11.84
C TRP A 65 0.03 -27.45 -11.64
N LEU A 66 1.26 -27.25 -12.10
CA LEU A 66 1.96 -25.97 -12.03
C LEU A 66 1.21 -24.90 -12.82
N ALA A 67 0.79 -25.22 -14.05
CA ALA A 67 0.06 -24.31 -14.94
C ALA A 67 -1.33 -23.87 -14.44
N LYS A 68 -1.92 -24.54 -13.44
CA LYS A 68 -3.24 -24.16 -12.88
C LYS A 68 -3.24 -22.76 -12.25
N GLU A 69 -2.16 -22.38 -11.57
CA GLU A 69 -2.07 -21.08 -10.92
C GLU A 69 -0.63 -20.65 -10.60
N LYS A 70 -0.45 -19.34 -10.43
CA LYS A 70 0.80 -18.75 -9.96
C LYS A 70 1.03 -19.00 -8.46
N ARG A 71 2.29 -19.21 -8.05
CA ARG A 71 2.69 -19.54 -6.67
C ARG A 71 3.87 -18.69 -6.21
N ILE A 72 3.85 -18.28 -4.94
CA ILE A 72 4.96 -17.60 -4.26
C ILE A 72 5.47 -18.51 -3.16
N LEU A 73 6.75 -18.89 -3.21
CA LEU A 73 7.43 -19.75 -2.26
C LEU A 73 8.40 -18.94 -1.42
N LEU A 74 8.29 -19.04 -0.10
CA LEU A 74 9.21 -18.39 0.84
C LEU A 74 9.88 -19.43 1.74
N HIS A 75 11.21 -19.42 1.71
CA HIS A 75 12.02 -20.27 2.58
C HIS A 75 12.27 -19.60 3.93
N ALA A 76 11.63 -20.10 4.99
CA ALA A 76 11.72 -19.54 6.35
C ALA A 76 11.99 -20.58 7.46
N GLY A 77 12.15 -21.86 7.12
CA GLY A 77 12.31 -22.98 8.07
C GLY A 77 13.73 -23.20 8.60
N GLY A 78 14.69 -22.32 8.28
CA GLY A 78 16.08 -22.49 8.74
C GLY A 78 16.23 -22.38 10.27
N GLN A 79 17.24 -23.07 10.82
CA GLN A 79 17.54 -23.12 12.27
C GLN A 79 17.76 -21.76 12.95
N SER A 80 17.97 -20.68 12.18
CA SER A 80 18.07 -19.30 12.68
C SER A 80 19.08 -19.12 13.83
N ARG A 81 20.20 -19.85 13.76
CA ARG A 81 21.23 -19.92 14.82
C ARG A 81 21.76 -18.57 15.31
N ARG A 82 21.83 -17.59 14.41
CA ARG A 82 22.37 -16.24 14.66
C ARG A 82 21.31 -15.21 15.05
N LEU A 83 20.04 -15.63 15.10
CA LEU A 83 18.94 -14.85 15.67
C LEU A 83 18.07 -15.78 16.55
N PRO A 84 18.62 -16.31 17.67
CA PRO A 84 17.94 -17.30 18.49
C PRO A 84 16.53 -16.89 18.93
N GLY A 85 16.31 -15.65 19.36
CA GLY A 85 15.01 -15.18 19.87
C GLY A 85 13.82 -15.34 18.92
N TYR A 86 14.07 -15.45 17.60
CA TYR A 86 13.04 -15.69 16.59
C TYR A 86 13.15 -17.06 15.91
N ALA A 87 14.04 -17.94 16.36
CA ALA A 87 14.15 -19.29 15.82
C ALA A 87 12.84 -20.11 16.00
N PRO A 88 12.19 -20.13 17.18
CA PRO A 88 10.98 -20.93 17.37
C PRO A 88 9.75 -20.40 16.62
N SER A 89 9.64 -19.08 16.43
CA SER A 89 8.51 -18.45 15.73
C SER A 89 8.75 -18.21 14.24
N GLY A 90 9.97 -18.48 13.76
CA GLY A 90 10.41 -18.19 12.39
C GLY A 90 10.68 -16.70 12.15
N LYS A 91 11.76 -16.38 11.43
CA LYS A 91 12.16 -14.99 11.11
C LYS A 91 11.08 -14.21 10.37
N ILE A 92 10.27 -14.89 9.55
CA ILE A 92 9.18 -14.24 8.79
C ILE A 92 8.10 -13.65 9.71
N LEU A 93 7.94 -14.16 10.94
CA LEU A 93 6.99 -13.65 11.92
C LEU A 93 7.63 -12.72 12.96
N THR A 94 8.88 -12.30 12.73
CA THR A 94 9.52 -11.25 13.51
C THR A 94 8.71 -9.95 13.37
N PRO A 95 8.23 -9.35 14.47
CA PRO A 95 7.54 -8.07 14.42
C PRO A 95 8.47 -6.97 13.91
N VAL A 96 7.95 -6.07 13.10
CA VAL A 96 8.74 -4.94 12.57
C VAL A 96 8.05 -3.61 12.93
N PRO A 97 8.76 -2.63 13.51
CA PRO A 97 8.17 -1.34 13.83
C PRO A 97 7.61 -0.61 12.62
N VAL A 98 6.45 0.00 12.84
CA VAL A 98 5.81 0.90 11.87
C VAL A 98 6.79 2.00 11.50
N PHE A 99 6.97 2.22 10.20
CA PHE A 99 7.91 3.18 9.67
C PHE A 99 7.36 4.60 9.84
N ARG A 100 8.18 5.49 10.40
CA ARG A 100 7.78 6.88 10.72
C ARG A 100 7.39 7.73 9.51
N TRP A 101 7.80 7.31 8.31
CA TRP A 101 7.51 7.99 7.05
C TRP A 101 6.39 7.29 6.25
N ALA A 102 5.90 6.12 6.71
CA ALA A 102 4.83 5.37 6.07
C ALA A 102 3.47 5.68 6.71
N ARG A 103 2.39 5.43 5.96
CA ARG A 103 1.01 5.51 6.44
C ARG A 103 0.28 4.22 6.10
N GLY A 104 -0.69 3.86 6.94
CA GLY A 104 -1.52 2.67 6.74
C GLY A 104 -0.80 1.35 7.03
N GLN A 105 0.25 1.40 7.86
CA GLN A 105 0.88 0.19 8.39
C GLN A 105 0.18 -0.26 9.66
N LYS A 106 0.18 -1.58 9.87
CA LYS A 106 -0.41 -2.22 11.05
C LYS A 106 0.60 -2.24 12.19
N LEU A 107 0.13 -2.09 13.42
CA LEU A 107 0.99 -2.22 14.60
C LEU A 107 1.49 -3.67 14.77
N SER A 108 0.69 -4.64 14.33
CA SER A 108 0.95 -6.09 14.37
C SER A 108 1.79 -6.59 13.19
N GLN A 109 2.31 -5.71 12.32
CA GLN A 109 3.02 -6.12 11.11
C GLN A 109 4.29 -6.95 11.43
N THR A 110 4.53 -7.93 10.57
CA THR A 110 5.69 -8.82 10.59
C THR A 110 6.55 -8.63 9.34
N LEU A 111 7.75 -9.21 9.34
CA LEU A 111 8.60 -9.27 8.16
C LEU A 111 7.86 -9.84 6.93
N LEU A 112 7.09 -10.92 7.11
CA LEU A 112 6.26 -11.52 6.07
C LEU A 112 5.29 -10.50 5.45
N SER A 113 4.56 -9.77 6.31
CA SER A 113 3.56 -8.80 5.84
C SER A 113 4.16 -7.63 5.05
N LEU A 114 5.44 -7.32 5.28
CA LEU A 114 6.19 -6.31 4.55
C LEU A 114 6.78 -6.81 3.23
N GLN A 115 7.13 -8.10 3.16
CA GLN A 115 7.70 -8.74 1.97
C GLN A 115 6.65 -9.02 0.88
N LEU A 116 5.50 -9.57 1.26
CA LEU A 116 4.49 -10.07 0.32
C LEU A 116 4.04 -9.07 -0.75
N PRO A 117 3.77 -7.79 -0.43
CA PRO A 117 3.23 -6.86 -1.42
C PRO A 117 4.09 -6.74 -2.68
N LEU A 118 5.42 -6.71 -2.51
CA LEU A 118 6.37 -6.65 -3.62
C LEU A 118 6.36 -7.95 -4.43
N TYR A 119 6.37 -9.11 -3.76
CA TYR A 119 6.35 -10.41 -4.44
C TYR A 119 5.05 -10.64 -5.21
N GLU A 120 3.91 -10.22 -4.66
CA GLU A 120 2.63 -10.25 -5.37
C GLU A 120 2.59 -9.28 -6.55
N GLU A 121 3.27 -8.14 -6.48
CA GLU A 121 3.41 -7.22 -7.62
C GLU A 121 4.27 -7.82 -8.73
N ILE A 122 5.44 -8.37 -8.39
CA ILE A 122 6.32 -9.08 -9.33
C ILE A 122 5.55 -10.21 -10.01
N MET A 123 4.85 -11.04 -9.25
CA MET A 123 4.15 -12.20 -9.79
C MET A 123 2.93 -11.84 -10.65
N ARG A 124 2.27 -10.71 -10.37
CA ARG A 124 1.23 -10.14 -11.24
C ARG A 124 1.79 -9.61 -12.57
N LYS A 125 3.01 -9.10 -12.58
CA LYS A 125 3.72 -8.66 -13.80
C LYS A 125 4.39 -9.79 -14.57
N ALA A 126 4.62 -10.94 -13.94
CA ALA A 126 5.27 -12.07 -14.58
C ALA A 126 4.44 -12.56 -15.78
N PRO A 127 5.06 -13.01 -16.88
CA PRO A 127 4.36 -13.65 -17.98
C PRO A 127 3.58 -14.90 -17.55
N ASP A 128 2.71 -15.40 -18.43
CA ASP A 128 1.93 -16.62 -18.18
C ASP A 128 2.80 -17.89 -18.25
N SER A 129 4.02 -17.81 -18.78
CA SER A 129 5.00 -18.91 -18.76
C SER A 129 5.66 -19.13 -17.40
N LEU A 130 5.63 -18.12 -16.51
CA LEU A 130 6.28 -18.12 -15.20
C LEU A 130 5.25 -18.28 -14.08
N HIS A 131 5.14 -19.49 -13.54
CA HIS A 131 4.17 -19.82 -12.49
C HIS A 131 4.75 -19.87 -11.08
N THR A 132 6.07 -19.87 -10.91
CA THR A 132 6.70 -20.08 -9.60
C THR A 132 7.68 -18.96 -9.26
N LEU A 133 7.45 -18.26 -8.16
CA LEU A 133 8.40 -17.32 -7.56
C LEU A 133 9.02 -17.95 -6.31
N VAL A 134 10.35 -18.05 -6.25
CA VAL A 134 11.10 -18.50 -5.07
C VAL A 134 11.80 -17.30 -4.44
N ALA A 135 11.61 -17.09 -3.14
CA ALA A 135 12.28 -16.03 -2.41
C ALA A 135 12.74 -16.40 -0.98
N SER A 136 13.71 -15.65 -0.45
CA SER A 136 14.15 -15.81 0.94
C SER A 136 13.16 -15.17 1.93
N GLY A 137 12.91 -15.87 3.05
CA GLY A 137 12.09 -15.37 4.14
C GLY A 137 12.78 -14.36 5.07
N ASP A 138 14.11 -14.19 4.99
CA ASP A 138 14.86 -13.33 5.92
C ASP A 138 15.41 -12.02 5.32
N VAL A 139 14.88 -11.63 4.15
CA VAL A 139 15.26 -10.38 3.47
C VAL A 139 14.04 -9.52 3.22
N TYR A 140 14.06 -8.26 3.65
CA TYR A 140 13.08 -7.27 3.23
C TYR A 140 13.61 -6.49 2.03
N LEU A 141 12.85 -6.51 0.93
CA LEU A 141 13.16 -5.83 -0.31
C LEU A 141 12.19 -4.68 -0.56
N ARG A 142 12.70 -3.58 -1.11
CA ARG A 142 11.91 -2.43 -1.53
C ARG A 142 12.40 -1.90 -2.86
N ASN A 143 11.51 -1.33 -3.63
CA ASN A 143 11.82 -0.55 -4.82
C ASN A 143 11.34 0.89 -4.61
N SER A 144 12.17 1.86 -5.00
CA SER A 144 11.78 3.27 -5.04
C SER A 144 11.22 3.69 -6.40
N GLU A 145 11.39 2.87 -7.42
CA GLU A 145 10.93 3.09 -8.79
C GLU A 145 9.99 1.97 -9.25
N PRO A 146 9.08 2.23 -10.22
CA PRO A 146 8.17 1.21 -10.75
C PRO A 146 8.91 0.00 -11.32
N LEU A 147 8.34 -1.20 -11.10
CA LEU A 147 8.90 -2.43 -11.65
C LEU A 147 8.89 -2.44 -13.18
N GLN A 148 9.99 -2.88 -13.77
CA GLN A 148 10.15 -3.08 -15.21
C GLN A 148 9.26 -4.22 -15.73
N ALA A 149 9.13 -4.33 -17.05
CA ALA A 149 8.50 -5.48 -17.69
C ALA A 149 9.39 -6.72 -17.49
N ILE A 150 8.76 -7.86 -17.21
CA ILE A 150 9.47 -9.12 -17.00
C ILE A 150 9.59 -9.83 -18.37
N PRO A 151 10.80 -10.18 -18.84
CA PRO A 151 11.00 -10.83 -20.12
C PRO A 151 10.53 -12.29 -20.08
N GLU A 152 10.23 -12.84 -21.25
CA GLU A 152 10.02 -14.28 -21.43
C GLU A 152 11.36 -15.01 -21.36
N ALA A 153 11.51 -15.89 -20.37
CA ALA A 153 12.66 -16.77 -20.18
C ALA A 153 12.24 -17.97 -19.30
N ASP A 154 13.02 -19.05 -19.29
CA ASP A 154 12.76 -20.18 -18.40
C ASP A 154 13.05 -19.83 -16.93
N VAL A 155 14.03 -18.97 -16.70
CA VAL A 155 14.43 -18.43 -15.38
C VAL A 155 14.63 -16.92 -15.48
N VAL A 156 14.01 -16.16 -14.56
CA VAL A 156 14.28 -14.73 -14.40
C VAL A 156 14.76 -14.46 -12.98
N CYS A 157 15.99 -13.96 -12.86
CA CYS A 157 16.61 -13.63 -11.59
C CYS A 157 16.58 -12.12 -11.34
N TYR A 158 16.14 -11.70 -10.17
CA TYR A 158 16.29 -10.31 -9.75
C TYR A 158 17.61 -10.09 -9.04
N GLY A 159 18.25 -8.95 -9.31
CA GLY A 159 19.44 -8.53 -8.59
C GLY A 159 19.46 -7.04 -8.26
N LEU A 160 20.48 -6.62 -7.52
CA LEU A 160 20.70 -5.23 -7.16
C LEU A 160 22.12 -4.77 -7.52
N TRP A 161 22.22 -3.54 -8.02
CA TRP A 161 23.51 -2.88 -8.27
C TRP A 161 24.12 -2.42 -6.94
N VAL A 162 25.14 -3.13 -6.47
CA VAL A 162 25.83 -2.82 -5.21
C VAL A 162 27.32 -2.60 -5.41
N ASP A 163 27.95 -2.01 -4.40
CA ASP A 163 29.40 -1.98 -4.29
C ASP A 163 29.98 -3.42 -4.27
N PRO A 164 31.07 -3.71 -5.02
CA PRO A 164 31.69 -5.03 -5.04
C PRO A 164 32.01 -5.62 -3.67
N ALA A 165 32.30 -4.79 -2.65
CA ALA A 165 32.55 -5.25 -1.29
C ALA A 165 31.32 -5.94 -0.67
N LEU A 166 30.11 -5.46 -0.95
CA LEU A 166 28.86 -6.10 -0.51
C LEU A 166 28.63 -7.41 -1.29
N ALA A 167 28.95 -7.44 -2.57
CA ALA A 167 28.77 -8.60 -3.44
C ALA A 167 29.55 -9.84 -2.96
N THR A 168 30.71 -9.67 -2.30
CA THR A 168 31.54 -10.78 -1.78
C THR A 168 30.84 -11.72 -0.79
N ARG A 169 29.72 -11.29 -0.19
CA ARG A 169 28.97 -12.07 0.81
C ARG A 169 27.76 -12.80 0.21
N HIS A 170 27.44 -12.54 -1.04
CA HIS A 170 26.21 -12.98 -1.71
C HIS A 170 26.52 -13.72 -3.03
N GLY A 171 25.48 -14.27 -3.65
CA GLY A 171 25.54 -14.68 -5.05
C GLY A 171 25.67 -13.45 -5.96
N VAL A 172 26.39 -13.59 -7.07
CA VAL A 172 26.58 -12.52 -8.06
C VAL A 172 26.26 -13.07 -9.43
N PHE A 173 25.26 -12.48 -10.08
CA PHE A 173 24.98 -12.69 -11.49
C PHE A 173 25.96 -11.87 -12.33
N VAL A 174 26.59 -12.53 -13.29
CA VAL A 174 27.57 -11.93 -14.19
C VAL A 174 26.98 -11.92 -15.60
N SER A 175 26.96 -10.74 -16.24
CA SER A 175 26.49 -10.57 -17.61
C SER A 175 27.53 -9.87 -18.48
N ASP A 176 27.59 -10.20 -19.77
CA ASP A 176 28.45 -9.52 -20.74
C ASP A 176 27.92 -8.09 -20.97
N ARG A 177 28.80 -7.09 -21.05
CA ARG A 177 28.42 -5.70 -21.31
C ARG A 177 27.64 -5.49 -22.62
N LYS A 178 27.75 -6.41 -23.58
CA LYS A 178 26.99 -6.39 -24.85
C LYS A 178 25.59 -6.98 -24.71
N ALA A 179 25.35 -7.79 -23.68
CA ALA A 179 24.08 -8.45 -23.41
C ALA A 179 23.78 -8.38 -21.89
N PRO A 180 23.54 -7.17 -21.34
CA PRO A 180 23.46 -6.96 -19.89
C PRO A 180 22.29 -7.69 -19.22
N ASP A 181 21.23 -7.99 -19.98
CA ASP A 181 19.98 -8.60 -19.50
C ASP A 181 20.00 -10.14 -19.54
N GLN A 182 21.07 -10.75 -20.06
CA GLN A 182 21.24 -12.20 -20.14
C GLN A 182 22.33 -12.66 -19.17
N LEU A 183 22.08 -13.78 -18.48
CA LEU A 183 23.08 -14.37 -17.60
C LEU A 183 24.19 -15.01 -18.42
N ASP A 184 25.42 -14.56 -18.21
CA ASP A 184 26.61 -15.24 -18.72
C ASP A 184 26.94 -16.42 -17.79
N PHE A 185 27.15 -16.14 -16.51
CA PHE A 185 27.31 -17.14 -15.45
C PHE A 185 27.09 -16.55 -14.06
N MET A 186 26.91 -17.41 -13.05
CA MET A 186 26.79 -17.01 -11.65
C MET A 186 28.09 -17.30 -10.87
N LEU A 187 28.38 -16.47 -9.87
CA LEU A 187 29.43 -16.69 -8.87
C LEU A 187 28.82 -16.73 -7.48
N GLN A 188 29.34 -17.58 -6.60
CA GLN A 188 28.90 -17.64 -5.21
C GLN A 188 29.99 -17.11 -4.27
N LYS A 189 29.71 -16.00 -3.59
CA LYS A 189 30.63 -15.33 -2.65
C LYS A 189 32.02 -15.10 -3.26
N PRO A 190 32.11 -14.44 -4.43
CA PRO A 190 33.37 -14.22 -5.12
C PRO A 190 34.31 -13.31 -4.31
N SER A 191 35.61 -13.41 -4.57
CA SER A 191 36.59 -12.48 -4.00
C SER A 191 36.58 -11.15 -4.76
N LEU A 192 37.07 -10.09 -4.10
CA LEU A 192 37.25 -8.78 -4.77
C LEU A 192 38.19 -8.87 -5.97
N ASP A 193 39.22 -9.72 -5.88
CA ASP A 193 40.16 -9.92 -6.98
C ASP A 193 39.48 -10.57 -8.18
N GLU A 194 38.64 -11.58 -7.97
CA GLU A 194 37.89 -12.24 -9.05
C GLU A 194 36.95 -11.27 -9.77
N LEU A 195 36.19 -10.47 -9.00
CA LEU A 195 35.35 -9.41 -9.56
C LEU A 195 36.17 -8.36 -10.32
N GLY A 196 37.34 -7.99 -9.79
CA GLY A 196 38.25 -7.04 -10.42
C GLY A 196 38.76 -7.49 -11.80
N HIS A 197 39.07 -8.78 -11.97
CA HIS A 197 39.52 -9.33 -13.26
C HIS A 197 38.41 -9.30 -14.32
N LEU A 198 37.15 -9.50 -13.91
CA LEU A 198 36.00 -9.54 -14.82
C LEU A 198 35.40 -8.14 -15.11
N ALA A 199 35.70 -7.14 -14.28
CA ALA A 199 35.06 -5.82 -14.34
C ALA A 199 35.20 -5.09 -15.68
N GLY A 200 36.25 -5.39 -16.46
CA GLY A 200 36.48 -4.77 -17.77
C GLY A 200 35.51 -5.23 -18.87
N THR A 201 35.05 -6.47 -18.79
CA THR A 201 34.23 -7.14 -19.82
C THR A 201 32.79 -7.37 -19.37
N HIS A 202 32.57 -7.50 -18.07
CA HIS A 202 31.28 -7.91 -17.50
C HIS A 202 30.67 -6.86 -16.58
N LEU A 203 29.39 -7.07 -16.27
CA LEU A 203 28.62 -6.36 -15.26
C LEU A 203 28.22 -7.33 -14.15
N PHE A 204 28.05 -6.80 -12.93
CA PHE A 204 27.75 -7.59 -11.74
C PHE A 204 26.45 -7.14 -11.08
N LEU A 205 25.55 -8.08 -10.89
CA LEU A 205 24.28 -7.89 -10.18
C LEU A 205 24.29 -8.80 -8.95
N MET A 206 24.17 -8.23 -7.76
CA MET A 206 24.07 -9.04 -6.54
C MET A 206 22.71 -9.73 -6.50
N ASP A 207 22.71 -11.04 -6.29
CA ASP A 207 21.49 -11.82 -6.10
C ASP A 207 20.78 -11.37 -4.82
N ILE A 208 19.51 -11.00 -4.96
CA ILE A 208 18.64 -10.61 -3.83
C ILE A 208 17.75 -11.76 -3.36
N GLY A 209 17.89 -12.94 -3.96
CA GLY A 209 17.13 -14.14 -3.61
C GLY A 209 15.67 -14.03 -4.04
N VAL A 210 15.40 -13.52 -5.25
CA VAL A 210 14.06 -13.54 -5.88
C VAL A 210 14.18 -14.08 -7.31
N TRP A 211 13.64 -15.28 -7.52
CA TRP A 211 13.79 -16.05 -8.76
C TRP A 211 12.41 -16.44 -9.28
N LEU A 212 12.12 -16.13 -10.54
CA LEU A 212 10.94 -16.62 -11.25
C LEU A 212 11.34 -17.82 -12.11
N LEU A 213 10.57 -18.89 -12.01
CA LEU A 213 10.82 -20.15 -12.69
C LEU A 213 9.59 -20.53 -13.54
N SER A 214 9.88 -20.91 -14.78
CA SER A 214 8.94 -21.60 -15.65
C SER A 214 8.67 -23.03 -15.15
N ASP A 215 7.59 -23.63 -15.65
CA ASP A 215 7.24 -25.01 -15.28
C ASP A 215 8.36 -26.00 -15.66
N ARG A 216 9.01 -25.78 -16.81
CA ARG A 216 10.18 -26.56 -17.25
C ARG A 216 11.36 -26.42 -16.29
N ALA A 217 11.68 -25.20 -15.86
CA ALA A 217 12.77 -24.97 -14.91
C ALA A 217 12.49 -25.63 -13.55
N VAL A 218 11.23 -25.59 -13.09
CA VAL A 218 10.79 -26.26 -11.87
C VAL A 218 10.93 -27.79 -12.01
N GLU A 219 10.50 -28.39 -13.12
CA GLU A 219 10.63 -29.83 -13.32
C GLU A 219 12.09 -30.31 -13.29
N LEU A 220 13.01 -29.55 -13.90
CA LEU A 220 14.44 -29.86 -13.82
C LEU A 220 14.97 -29.66 -12.39
N LEU A 221 14.58 -28.59 -11.70
CA LEU A 221 14.92 -28.41 -10.28
C LEU A 221 14.46 -29.62 -9.45
N MET A 222 13.23 -30.09 -9.66
CA MET A 222 12.66 -31.25 -8.97
C MET A 222 13.45 -32.51 -9.28
N LYS A 223 13.72 -32.78 -10.56
CA LYS A 223 14.51 -33.94 -11.02
C LYS A 223 15.89 -33.97 -10.38
N HIS A 224 16.60 -32.84 -10.35
CA HIS A 224 17.95 -32.74 -9.80
C HIS A 224 17.97 -32.74 -8.26
N SER A 225 16.81 -32.59 -7.60
CA SER A 225 16.69 -32.75 -6.14
C SER A 225 16.71 -34.22 -5.70
N TYR A 226 16.61 -35.17 -6.63
CA TYR A 226 16.69 -36.61 -6.36
C TYR A 226 18.03 -37.22 -6.75
N THR A 227 18.32 -38.37 -6.15
CA THR A 227 19.38 -39.27 -6.61
C THR A 227 19.07 -39.77 -8.03
N PRO A 228 20.09 -40.18 -8.83
CA PRO A 228 19.88 -40.61 -10.22
C PRO A 228 18.89 -41.77 -10.42
N ASP A 229 18.65 -42.58 -9.38
CA ASP A 229 17.66 -43.66 -9.37
C ASP A 229 16.23 -43.18 -9.05
N GLY A 230 16.04 -41.89 -8.75
CA GLY A 230 14.77 -41.24 -8.46
C GLY A 230 14.15 -41.62 -7.12
N LYS A 231 14.87 -42.31 -6.22
CA LYS A 231 14.28 -42.91 -5.02
C LYS A 231 14.43 -42.06 -3.76
N GLN A 232 15.51 -41.28 -3.65
CA GLN A 232 15.81 -40.52 -2.45
C GLN A 232 16.13 -39.07 -2.80
N MET A 233 15.59 -38.12 -2.04
CA MET A 233 16.02 -36.72 -2.15
C MET A 233 17.45 -36.57 -1.63
N LYS A 234 18.27 -35.80 -2.35
CA LYS A 234 19.60 -35.38 -1.90
C LYS A 234 19.57 -33.92 -1.45
N GLU A 235 20.58 -33.50 -0.70
CA GLU A 235 20.84 -32.09 -0.46
C GLU A 235 21.15 -31.42 -1.81
N TYR A 236 20.32 -30.46 -2.21
CA TYR A 236 20.48 -29.73 -3.46
C TYR A 236 20.23 -28.25 -3.22
N ASP A 237 21.23 -27.41 -3.41
CA ASP A 237 21.13 -25.97 -3.16
C ASP A 237 20.83 -25.18 -4.44
N LEU A 238 19.86 -24.27 -4.34
CA LEU A 238 19.43 -23.42 -5.45
C LEU A 238 20.56 -22.48 -5.92
N TYR A 239 21.41 -22.00 -5.01
CA TYR A 239 22.41 -20.98 -5.32
C TYR A 239 23.77 -21.59 -5.67
N SER A 240 24.23 -22.60 -4.94
CA SER A 240 25.56 -23.20 -5.14
C SER A 240 25.60 -24.30 -6.19
N GLU A 241 24.47 -24.89 -6.56
CA GLU A 241 24.42 -25.96 -7.55
C GLU A 241 23.56 -25.56 -8.75
N PHE A 242 22.26 -25.37 -8.55
CA PHE A 242 21.35 -25.03 -9.66
C PHE A 242 21.77 -23.71 -10.34
N GLY A 243 21.99 -22.65 -9.57
CA GLY A 243 22.41 -21.34 -10.08
C GLY A 243 23.75 -21.34 -10.81
N LEU A 244 24.72 -22.15 -10.37
CA LEU A 244 26.02 -22.26 -11.04
C LEU A 244 25.96 -23.05 -12.36
N ALA A 245 24.89 -23.82 -12.60
CA ALA A 245 24.60 -24.51 -13.85
C ALA A 245 23.79 -23.65 -14.85
N LEU A 246 23.48 -22.39 -14.51
CA LEU A 246 22.71 -21.49 -15.36
C LEU A 246 23.62 -20.48 -16.10
N GLY A 247 23.16 -20.04 -17.26
CA GLY A 247 23.79 -19.00 -18.08
C GLY A 247 24.39 -19.53 -19.38
N ALA A 248 24.93 -18.62 -20.19
CA ALA A 248 25.55 -18.94 -21.48
C ALA A 248 26.88 -19.70 -21.34
N HIS A 249 27.66 -19.40 -20.30
CA HIS A 249 28.95 -20.05 -20.00
C HIS A 249 29.02 -20.50 -18.54
N PRO A 250 28.18 -21.47 -18.14
CA PRO A 250 27.96 -21.87 -16.75
C PRO A 250 29.22 -22.46 -16.10
N ARG A 251 29.27 -22.42 -14.76
CA ARG A 251 30.39 -22.97 -13.97
C ARG A 251 30.25 -24.48 -13.73
N ILE A 252 29.03 -24.99 -13.79
CA ILE A 252 28.71 -26.41 -13.70
C ILE A 252 28.13 -26.86 -15.04
N GLU A 253 28.73 -27.88 -15.63
CA GLU A 253 28.25 -28.49 -16.88
C GLU A 253 27.09 -29.45 -16.58
N ASP A 254 25.94 -29.18 -17.18
CA ASP A 254 24.71 -29.96 -17.07
C ASP A 254 23.83 -29.69 -18.31
N GLU A 255 23.82 -30.61 -19.28
CA GLU A 255 23.19 -30.39 -20.60
C GLU A 255 21.72 -29.95 -20.51
N GLU A 256 20.96 -30.43 -19.53
CA GLU A 256 19.54 -30.10 -19.38
C GLU A 256 19.34 -28.71 -18.75
N LEU A 257 20.11 -28.40 -17.70
CA LEU A 257 20.04 -27.09 -17.03
C LEU A 257 20.66 -25.97 -17.87
N ASN A 258 21.77 -26.25 -18.56
CA ASN A 258 22.43 -25.29 -19.44
C ASN A 258 21.54 -24.90 -20.65
N ALA A 259 20.54 -25.71 -20.99
CA ALA A 259 19.57 -25.43 -22.05
C ALA A 259 18.39 -24.52 -21.60
N LEU A 260 18.36 -24.08 -20.33
CA LEU A 260 17.39 -23.11 -19.85
C LEU A 260 17.79 -21.70 -20.28
N SER A 261 16.83 -20.95 -20.79
CA SER A 261 17.00 -19.51 -21.05
C SER A 261 16.92 -18.72 -19.75
N VAL A 262 17.89 -17.84 -19.52
CA VAL A 262 18.03 -17.11 -18.25
C VAL A 262 18.16 -15.61 -18.49
N ALA A 263 17.26 -14.84 -17.89
CA ALA A 263 17.30 -13.39 -17.89
C ALA A 263 17.61 -12.86 -16.49
N ILE A 264 18.32 -11.73 -16.42
CA ILE A 264 18.59 -11.03 -15.16
C ILE A 264 17.92 -9.66 -15.23
N LEU A 265 17.23 -9.29 -14.16
CA LEU A 265 16.61 -7.98 -14.01
C LEU A 265 17.13 -7.24 -12.78
N PRO A 266 17.59 -5.98 -12.92
CA PRO A 266 17.84 -5.15 -11.76
C PRO A 266 16.53 -4.75 -11.08
N LEU A 267 16.50 -4.73 -9.74
CA LEU A 267 15.40 -4.12 -8.98
C LEU A 267 15.54 -2.58 -9.03
N PRO A 268 14.62 -1.84 -9.69
CA PRO A 268 14.76 -0.40 -9.89
C PRO A 268 14.74 0.39 -8.57
N GLY A 269 15.80 1.18 -8.35
CA GLY A 269 16.00 1.88 -7.09
C GLY A 269 15.87 0.96 -5.86
N GLY A 270 16.33 -0.28 -6.02
CA GLY A 270 16.17 -1.35 -5.05
C GLY A 270 16.91 -1.08 -3.74
N GLU A 271 16.31 -1.48 -2.64
CA GLU A 271 16.90 -1.48 -1.30
C GLU A 271 16.84 -2.90 -0.73
N PHE A 272 17.95 -3.36 -0.14
CA PHE A 272 18.12 -4.70 0.41
C PHE A 272 18.39 -4.65 1.91
N TYR A 273 17.52 -5.28 2.69
CA TYR A 273 17.62 -5.29 4.15
C TYR A 273 17.60 -6.72 4.68
N HIS A 274 18.71 -7.16 5.25
CA HIS A 274 18.84 -8.52 5.80
C HIS A 274 18.35 -8.58 7.25
N TYR A 275 17.70 -9.67 7.64
CA TYR A 275 17.19 -9.92 9.01
C TYR A 275 17.71 -11.25 9.58
N GLY A 276 18.88 -11.68 9.11
CA GLY A 276 19.44 -13.00 9.44
C GLY A 276 20.17 -13.10 10.79
N THR A 277 20.54 -11.99 11.40
CA THR A 277 21.28 -11.93 12.68
C THR A 277 20.70 -10.86 13.63
N SER A 278 21.02 -10.93 14.92
CA SER A 278 20.63 -9.91 15.91
C SER A 278 21.08 -8.51 15.54
N ARG A 279 22.30 -8.36 15.00
CA ARG A 279 22.81 -7.07 14.52
C ARG A 279 22.02 -6.55 13.33
N GLU A 280 21.79 -7.40 12.33
CA GLU A 280 21.08 -7.05 11.11
C GLU A 280 19.61 -6.68 11.37
N LEU A 281 18.94 -7.37 12.30
CA LEU A 281 17.59 -6.99 12.75
C LEU A 281 17.51 -5.51 13.14
N ILE A 282 18.50 -5.03 13.92
CA ILE A 282 18.54 -3.65 14.40
C ILE A 282 19.04 -2.70 13.31
N SER A 283 20.15 -3.02 12.63
CA SER A 283 20.76 -2.11 11.65
C SER A 283 19.87 -1.94 10.41
N SER A 284 19.23 -3.00 9.92
CA SER A 284 18.27 -2.94 8.82
C SER A 284 17.04 -2.12 9.20
N THR A 285 16.46 -2.36 10.38
CA THR A 285 15.30 -1.59 10.85
C THR A 285 15.66 -0.12 11.05
N LEU A 286 16.86 0.18 11.57
CA LEU A 286 17.37 1.54 11.71
C LEU A 286 17.52 2.25 10.36
N ALA A 287 18.10 1.56 9.38
CA ALA A 287 18.26 2.10 8.03
C ALA A 287 16.91 2.41 7.40
N VAL A 288 15.93 1.50 7.50
CA VAL A 288 14.56 1.72 6.99
C VAL A 288 13.86 2.86 7.73
N GLN A 289 13.99 2.95 9.05
CA GLN A 289 13.33 3.99 9.85
C GLN A 289 13.87 5.39 9.58
N ASN A 290 15.14 5.50 9.22
CA ASN A 290 15.82 6.77 8.93
C ASN A 290 15.86 7.10 7.43
N LEU A 291 15.09 6.41 6.59
CA LEU A 291 14.96 6.76 5.18
C LEU A 291 14.46 8.20 5.02
N VAL A 292 15.20 8.96 4.20
CA VAL A 292 14.87 10.35 3.89
C VAL A 292 14.10 10.40 2.58
N ARG A 293 12.77 10.41 2.66
CA ARG A 293 11.92 10.61 1.46
C ARG A 293 11.97 12.04 0.92
N ASP A 294 12.14 13.03 1.79
CA ASP A 294 12.32 14.43 1.41
C ASP A 294 13.26 15.15 2.40
N GLN A 295 14.44 15.54 1.92
CA GLN A 295 15.42 16.28 2.72
C GLN A 295 14.88 17.64 3.20
N ARG A 296 13.96 18.27 2.46
CA ARG A 296 13.37 19.58 2.80
C ARG A 296 12.45 19.46 4.02
N ALA A 297 11.72 18.35 4.14
CA ALA A 297 10.85 18.06 5.27
C ALA A 297 11.62 17.86 6.59
N ILE A 298 12.84 17.29 6.52
CA ILE A 298 13.71 17.10 7.70
C ILE A 298 14.24 18.44 8.23
N MET A 299 14.68 19.33 7.33
CA MET A 299 15.20 20.65 7.72
C MET A 299 14.11 21.53 8.36
N GLN A 300 12.88 21.47 7.86
CA GLN A 300 11.75 22.24 8.41
C GLN A 300 11.22 21.68 9.74
N ARG A 301 11.22 20.35 9.92
CA ARG A 301 10.59 19.69 11.09
C ARG A 301 11.56 19.36 12.24
N LYS A 302 12.86 19.66 12.13
CA LYS A 302 13.89 19.35 13.16
C LYS A 302 13.83 17.91 13.67
N VAL A 303 13.53 16.95 12.80
CA VAL A 303 13.33 15.56 13.19
C VAL A 303 14.67 14.93 13.53
N LYS A 304 14.87 14.56 14.80
CA LYS A 304 16.05 13.79 15.21
C LYS A 304 16.03 12.39 14.57
N PRO A 305 17.17 11.87 14.10
CA PRO A 305 17.29 10.48 13.66
C PRO A 305 16.76 9.54 14.74
N HIS A 306 16.07 8.48 14.32
CA HIS A 306 15.65 7.43 15.23
C HIS A 306 16.91 6.72 15.78
N PRO A 307 16.99 6.49 17.10
CA PRO A 307 18.10 5.72 17.67
C PRO A 307 18.01 4.24 17.28
N ALA A 308 19.12 3.51 17.42
CA ALA A 308 19.16 2.05 17.29
C ALA A 308 18.52 1.34 18.51
N MET A 309 17.33 1.78 18.92
CA MET A 309 16.60 1.29 20.08
C MET A 309 15.13 1.09 19.70
N PHE A 310 14.65 -0.14 19.73
CA PHE A 310 13.30 -0.51 19.33
C PHE A 310 12.59 -1.22 20.48
N VAL A 311 11.40 -0.73 20.82
CA VAL A 311 10.55 -1.30 21.87
C VAL A 311 9.17 -1.57 21.27
N GLN A 312 8.73 -2.81 21.32
CA GLN A 312 7.47 -3.25 20.70
C GLN A 312 6.75 -4.28 21.56
N ASN A 313 5.42 -4.22 21.65
CA ASN A 313 4.65 -5.21 22.41
C ASN A 313 5.29 -5.48 23.79
N ALA A 314 5.68 -4.41 24.47
CA ALA A 314 6.53 -4.49 25.66
C ALA A 314 6.25 -3.33 26.60
N GLU A 315 6.44 -3.60 27.89
CA GLU A 315 6.38 -2.64 28.98
C GLU A 315 7.78 -2.43 29.55
N VAL A 316 8.25 -1.19 29.54
CA VAL A 316 9.58 -0.83 30.04
C VAL A 316 9.42 0.19 31.15
N CYS A 317 9.63 -0.22 32.39
CA CYS A 317 9.45 0.62 33.58
C CYS A 317 10.65 1.52 33.90
N ARG A 318 11.62 1.63 32.98
CA ARG A 318 12.78 2.53 33.10
C ARG A 318 12.97 3.39 31.85
N PRO A 319 13.51 4.61 32.00
CA PRO A 319 13.92 5.41 30.87
C PRO A 319 15.15 4.80 30.20
N LEU A 320 15.14 4.76 28.86
CA LEU A 320 16.29 4.37 28.04
C LEU A 320 17.16 5.60 27.73
N THR A 321 18.49 5.44 27.80
CA THR A 321 19.45 6.50 27.47
C THR A 321 20.25 6.15 26.21
N ALA A 322 21.12 7.07 25.75
CA ALA A 322 22.00 6.81 24.62
C ALA A 322 23.00 5.66 24.88
N ASP A 323 23.26 5.33 26.15
CA ASP A 323 24.13 4.22 26.54
C ASP A 323 23.49 2.85 26.26
N ASN A 324 22.18 2.81 26.01
CA ASN A 324 21.44 1.59 25.66
C ASN A 324 21.39 1.33 24.15
N SER A 325 22.45 1.69 23.41
CA SER A 325 22.47 1.55 21.96
C SER A 325 22.35 0.09 21.49
N GLU A 326 21.84 -0.10 20.28
CA GLU A 326 21.63 -1.43 19.68
C GLU A 326 20.72 -2.33 20.54
N LEU A 327 19.55 -1.80 20.90
CA LEU A 327 18.58 -2.45 21.77
C LEU A 327 17.31 -2.82 21.00
N TRP A 328 16.89 -4.08 21.17
CA TRP A 328 15.62 -4.60 20.68
C TRP A 328 14.87 -5.25 21.83
N ILE A 329 13.76 -4.65 22.27
CA ILE A 329 12.88 -5.20 23.32
C ILE A 329 11.54 -5.52 22.68
N GLU A 330 11.14 -6.78 22.71
CA GLU A 330 9.89 -7.23 22.11
C GLU A 330 9.20 -8.29 22.98
N ASN A 331 7.87 -8.28 23.05
CA ASN A 331 7.09 -9.28 23.81
C ASN A 331 7.61 -9.47 25.25
N SER A 332 7.92 -8.37 25.94
CA SER A 332 8.71 -8.42 27.17
C SER A 332 8.29 -7.39 28.20
N PHE A 333 8.38 -7.75 29.47
CA PHE A 333 8.29 -6.84 30.61
C PHE A 333 9.67 -6.58 31.22
N ILE A 334 10.08 -5.31 31.25
CA ILE A 334 11.34 -4.87 31.86
C ILE A 334 11.02 -4.06 33.11
N GLY A 335 11.18 -4.71 34.27
CA GLY A 335 10.87 -4.14 35.58
C GLY A 335 11.86 -3.05 36.04
N LYS A 336 11.49 -2.34 37.11
CA LYS A 336 12.31 -1.25 37.70
C LYS A 336 13.64 -1.75 38.29
N GLY A 337 13.80 -3.05 38.53
CA GLY A 337 15.03 -3.68 39.05
C GLY A 337 16.09 -4.01 37.99
N TRP A 338 15.81 -3.82 36.68
CA TRP A 338 16.69 -4.25 35.59
C TRP A 338 17.77 -3.24 35.18
N THR A 339 19.05 -3.61 35.14
CA THR A 339 20.12 -2.74 34.59
C THR A 339 20.53 -3.26 33.22
N LEU A 340 20.33 -2.43 32.18
CA LEU A 340 20.67 -2.76 30.79
C LEU A 340 21.90 -1.97 30.33
N SER A 341 22.80 -2.64 29.61
CA SER A 341 23.92 -2.02 28.87
C SER A 341 23.47 -1.78 27.41
N ASP A 342 24.30 -2.18 26.45
CA ASP A 342 24.12 -2.05 25.00
C ASP A 342 24.18 -3.42 24.30
N ARG A 343 23.72 -3.48 23.04
CA ARG A 343 23.70 -4.69 22.19
C ARG A 343 22.88 -5.82 22.80
N HIS A 344 21.57 -5.61 22.86
CA HIS A 344 20.63 -6.57 23.44
C HIS A 344 19.46 -6.86 22.49
N VAL A 345 19.10 -8.13 22.40
CA VAL A 345 17.78 -8.58 21.94
C VAL A 345 17.09 -9.25 23.13
N ILE A 346 15.97 -8.69 23.57
CA ILE A 346 15.20 -9.16 24.73
C ILE A 346 13.80 -9.55 24.26
N THR A 347 13.46 -10.84 24.38
CA THR A 347 12.19 -11.40 23.89
C THR A 347 11.52 -12.33 24.90
N GLY A 348 10.18 -12.32 24.92
CA GLY A 348 9.37 -13.31 25.64
C GLY A 348 9.32 -13.16 27.16
N VAL A 349 9.93 -12.13 27.74
CA VAL A 349 10.02 -11.98 29.21
C VAL A 349 8.62 -11.70 29.82
N PRO A 350 8.08 -12.59 30.67
CA PRO A 350 6.76 -12.38 31.29
C PRO A 350 6.82 -11.24 32.33
N GLU A 351 5.66 -10.74 32.77
CA GLU A 351 5.58 -9.78 33.88
C GLU A 351 6.31 -10.31 35.12
N ASN A 352 7.15 -9.46 35.72
CA ASN A 352 8.06 -9.86 36.79
C ASN A 352 8.44 -8.69 37.71
N ASP A 353 9.04 -9.01 38.86
CA ASP A 353 9.71 -8.03 39.74
C ASP A 353 11.19 -8.41 39.94
N TRP A 354 11.88 -8.74 38.84
CA TRP A 354 13.27 -9.18 38.91
C TRP A 354 14.24 -8.02 39.13
N THR A 355 15.33 -8.33 39.84
CA THR A 355 16.56 -7.53 39.85
C THR A 355 17.59 -8.23 38.98
N LEU A 356 17.78 -7.77 37.74
CA LEU A 356 18.64 -8.42 36.76
C LEU A 356 19.59 -7.40 36.11
N ARG A 357 20.88 -7.70 36.09
CA ARG A 357 21.88 -6.92 35.34
C ARG A 357 22.20 -7.67 34.04
N VAL A 358 21.95 -7.05 32.90
CA VAL A 358 22.27 -7.62 31.58
C VAL A 358 23.55 -6.97 31.05
N PRO A 359 24.69 -7.69 30.97
CA PRO A 359 25.95 -7.17 30.45
C PRO A 359 25.90 -6.91 28.94
N SER A 360 26.75 -5.99 28.46
CA SER A 360 26.84 -5.66 27.03
C SER A 360 27.01 -6.91 26.15
N GLY A 361 26.25 -6.99 25.07
CA GLY A 361 26.31 -8.10 24.12
C GLY A 361 25.62 -9.39 24.58
N VAL A 362 24.91 -9.39 25.71
CA VAL A 362 24.08 -10.52 26.15
C VAL A 362 22.61 -10.28 25.81
N CYS A 363 21.99 -11.25 25.17
CA CYS A 363 20.57 -11.25 24.82
C CYS A 363 19.80 -12.16 25.78
N ILE A 364 18.51 -11.86 25.97
CA ILE A 364 17.60 -12.62 26.82
C ILE A 364 16.43 -13.09 25.97
N ASP A 365 16.15 -14.37 26.00
CA ASP A 365 14.96 -14.92 25.40
C ASP A 365 14.29 -15.89 26.37
N VAL A 366 12.98 -15.74 26.55
CA VAL A 366 12.17 -16.60 27.39
C VAL A 366 11.13 -17.26 26.51
N VAL A 367 11.24 -18.58 26.38
CA VAL A 367 10.39 -19.35 25.47
C VAL A 367 9.36 -20.12 26.28
N PRO A 368 8.05 -19.87 26.14
CA PRO A 368 7.05 -20.71 26.75
C PRO A 368 7.12 -22.11 26.14
N VAL A 369 7.12 -23.12 27.00
CA VAL A 369 7.14 -24.53 26.63
C VAL A 369 6.01 -25.22 27.38
N ASP A 370 5.34 -26.17 26.73
CA ASP A 370 4.15 -26.83 27.27
C ASP A 370 3.08 -25.85 27.83
N SER A 371 2.15 -26.34 28.65
CA SER A 371 1.05 -25.52 29.18
C SER A 371 1.48 -24.50 30.24
N GLU A 372 2.59 -24.73 30.95
CA GLU A 372 2.96 -23.94 32.13
C GLU A 372 4.46 -23.58 32.20
N GLY A 373 5.33 -24.25 31.45
CA GLY A 373 6.78 -24.04 31.52
C GLY A 373 7.27 -22.79 30.79
N TRP A 374 8.43 -22.28 31.22
CA TRP A 374 9.24 -21.28 30.52
C TRP A 374 10.70 -21.73 30.47
N ALA A 375 11.29 -21.76 29.28
CA ALA A 375 12.71 -22.00 29.11
C ALA A 375 13.49 -20.68 29.18
N ALA A 376 14.50 -20.62 30.06
CA ALA A 376 15.44 -19.51 30.12
C ALA A 376 16.53 -19.67 29.06
N ARG A 377 16.54 -18.82 28.02
CA ARG A 377 17.52 -18.82 26.95
C ARG A 377 18.28 -17.50 26.85
N PRO A 378 19.34 -17.30 27.63
CA PRO A 378 20.30 -16.25 27.35
C PRO A 378 21.27 -16.69 26.23
N TYR A 379 21.77 -15.74 25.43
CA TYR A 379 22.71 -16.00 24.33
C TYR A 379 23.52 -14.74 23.99
N GLY A 380 24.62 -14.87 23.25
CA GLY A 380 25.41 -13.71 22.85
C GLY A 380 24.90 -13.05 21.57
N PHE A 381 24.95 -11.72 21.53
CA PHE A 381 24.46 -10.88 20.44
C PHE A 381 25.14 -11.15 19.09
N ASN A 382 26.42 -11.56 19.10
CA ASN A 382 27.18 -11.89 17.89
C ASN A 382 27.57 -13.37 17.83
N ASP A 383 27.07 -14.21 18.73
CA ASP A 383 27.49 -15.61 18.78
C ASP A 383 27.02 -16.34 17.51
N PRO A 384 27.89 -17.12 16.86
CA PRO A 384 27.48 -17.94 15.72
C PRO A 384 26.61 -19.13 16.16
N PHE A 385 26.64 -19.46 17.46
CA PHE A 385 25.92 -20.56 18.11
C PHE A 385 26.05 -21.88 17.32
N LYS A 386 27.31 -22.26 17.07
CA LYS A 386 27.74 -23.47 16.36
C LYS A 386 29.07 -23.94 16.95
N GLY A 387 29.37 -25.23 16.82
CA GLY A 387 30.65 -25.81 17.21
C GLY A 387 30.53 -26.77 18.39
N ASP A 388 31.56 -27.60 18.58
CA ASP A 388 31.61 -28.58 19.66
C ASP A 388 31.76 -27.85 21.00
N VAL A 389 31.02 -28.29 22.03
CA VAL A 389 31.07 -27.71 23.38
C VAL A 389 32.46 -27.84 24.01
N ALA A 390 33.29 -28.78 23.55
CA ALA A 390 34.67 -28.94 24.00
C ALA A 390 35.68 -28.02 23.28
N ASP A 391 35.28 -27.33 22.21
CA ASP A 391 36.14 -26.42 21.45
C ASP A 391 36.19 -25.04 22.11
N GLU A 392 37.39 -24.48 22.28
CA GLU A 392 37.61 -23.15 22.86
C GLU A 392 37.03 -22.02 22.00
N GLU A 393 36.85 -22.27 20.69
CA GLU A 393 36.24 -21.32 19.75
C GLU A 393 34.70 -21.31 19.82
N THR A 394 34.08 -22.24 20.54
CA THR A 394 32.62 -22.30 20.68
C THR A 394 32.15 -21.31 21.74
N LEU A 395 31.53 -20.22 21.28
CA LEU A 395 31.09 -19.12 22.13
C LEU A 395 29.67 -19.32 22.70
N PHE A 396 29.50 -18.92 23.96
CA PHE A 396 28.21 -18.76 24.63
C PHE A 396 28.21 -17.47 25.46
N MET A 397 27.37 -16.51 25.08
CA MET A 397 27.32 -15.15 25.63
C MET A 397 28.63 -14.38 25.48
N GLY A 398 29.31 -14.55 24.35
CA GLY A 398 30.53 -13.83 24.01
C GLY A 398 31.83 -14.33 24.67
N CYS A 399 31.78 -15.41 25.46
CA CYS A 399 32.96 -16.10 25.96
C CYS A 399 32.95 -17.59 25.57
N PRO A 400 34.11 -18.29 25.61
CA PRO A 400 34.17 -19.74 25.41
C PRO A 400 33.21 -20.47 26.34
N VAL A 401 32.43 -21.40 25.80
CA VAL A 401 31.39 -22.12 26.57
C VAL A 401 31.97 -22.93 27.75
N GLY A 402 33.20 -23.42 27.60
CA GLY A 402 33.94 -24.09 28.68
C GLY A 402 34.32 -23.15 29.82
N GLU A 403 34.70 -21.90 29.51
CA GLU A 403 35.00 -20.86 30.50
C GLU A 403 33.73 -20.48 31.26
N TRP A 404 32.62 -20.24 30.53
CA TRP A 404 31.31 -19.96 31.13
C TRP A 404 30.88 -21.04 32.14
N ALA A 405 31.07 -22.31 31.79
CA ALA A 405 30.73 -23.45 32.64
C ALA A 405 31.65 -23.53 33.88
N SER A 406 32.95 -23.30 33.68
CA SER A 406 33.95 -23.30 34.76
C SER A 406 33.69 -22.21 35.80
N GLU A 407 33.39 -20.98 35.37
CA GLU A 407 33.06 -19.86 36.28
C GLU A 407 31.85 -20.17 37.18
N ARG A 408 30.90 -20.95 36.65
CA ARG A 408 29.65 -21.33 37.33
C ARG A 408 29.75 -22.67 38.07
N GLY A 409 30.91 -23.34 37.97
CA GLY A 409 31.18 -24.62 38.63
C GLY A 409 30.28 -25.75 38.15
N VAL A 410 29.86 -25.74 36.88
CA VAL A 410 29.03 -26.78 36.24
C VAL A 410 29.79 -27.47 35.12
N SER A 411 29.40 -28.70 34.81
CA SER A 411 29.94 -29.47 33.68
C SER A 411 28.88 -29.66 32.60
N LEU A 412 29.25 -29.40 31.35
CA LEU A 412 28.36 -29.61 30.21
C LEU A 412 28.57 -31.00 29.59
N PRO A 413 27.51 -31.67 29.10
CA PRO A 413 27.67 -32.94 28.41
C PRO A 413 28.40 -32.74 27.08
N ALA A 414 29.20 -33.74 26.67
CA ALA A 414 29.86 -33.73 25.38
C ALA A 414 28.82 -33.66 24.25
N CYS A 415 28.98 -32.69 23.36
CA CYS A 415 28.04 -32.44 22.29
C CYS A 415 28.76 -31.79 21.10
N GLY A 416 28.71 -32.44 19.94
CA GLY A 416 29.41 -31.97 18.73
C GLY A 416 28.87 -30.66 18.13
N ASP A 417 27.71 -30.18 18.60
CA ASP A 417 27.17 -28.85 18.25
C ASP A 417 26.41 -28.26 19.44
N ILE A 418 26.79 -27.06 19.89
CA ILE A 418 26.14 -26.32 20.98
C ILE A 418 24.62 -26.14 20.77
N GLN A 419 24.12 -26.17 19.53
CA GLN A 419 22.68 -26.18 19.22
C GLN A 419 21.92 -27.34 19.87
N ASN A 420 22.59 -28.47 20.08
CA ASN A 420 22.03 -29.67 20.69
C ASN A 420 22.35 -29.80 22.19
N ALA A 421 23.17 -28.88 22.74
CA ALA A 421 23.54 -28.92 24.15
C ALA A 421 22.34 -28.54 25.05
N PRO A 422 22.04 -29.32 26.11
CA PRO A 422 20.92 -29.03 27.02
C PRO A 422 21.31 -27.92 28.02
N LEU A 423 21.26 -26.67 27.55
CA LEU A 423 21.69 -25.48 28.29
C LEU A 423 20.54 -24.73 28.98
N PHE A 424 19.32 -24.85 28.46
CA PHE A 424 18.23 -23.94 28.80
C PHE A 424 17.25 -24.59 29.79
N PRO A 425 17.28 -24.20 31.08
CA PRO A 425 16.41 -24.80 32.08
C PRO A 425 14.94 -24.39 31.86
N VAL A 426 14.04 -25.35 32.05
CA VAL A 426 12.59 -25.12 32.03
C VAL A 426 12.10 -24.88 33.46
N CYS A 427 11.65 -23.66 33.73
CA CYS A 427 11.09 -23.22 35.00
C CYS A 427 9.55 -23.30 34.97
N ARG A 428 8.94 -23.60 36.12
CA ARG A 428 7.47 -23.69 36.28
C ARG A 428 6.84 -22.44 36.88
N ASN A 429 7.65 -21.48 37.32
CA ASN A 429 7.20 -20.20 37.83
C ASN A 429 8.20 -19.09 37.46
N VAL A 430 7.72 -17.85 37.52
CA VAL A 430 8.45 -16.65 37.09
C VAL A 430 9.58 -16.27 38.06
N ASP A 431 9.48 -16.63 39.35
CA ASP A 431 10.51 -16.30 40.34
C ASP A 431 11.76 -17.15 40.14
N ASP A 432 11.59 -18.47 39.97
CA ASP A 432 12.68 -19.39 39.65
C ASP A 432 13.33 -19.02 38.32
N LEU A 433 12.52 -18.60 37.34
CA LEU A 433 13.02 -18.10 36.06
C LEU A 433 13.94 -16.89 36.25
N GLY A 434 13.56 -15.95 37.11
CA GLY A 434 14.39 -14.79 37.44
C GLY A 434 15.69 -15.16 38.15
N LEU A 435 15.63 -16.06 39.13
CA LEU A 435 16.81 -16.54 39.87
C LEU A 435 17.81 -17.25 38.95
N VAL A 436 17.33 -18.16 38.09
CA VAL A 436 18.21 -18.87 37.17
C VAL A 436 18.76 -17.94 36.09
N MET A 437 17.97 -16.98 35.59
CA MET A 437 18.46 -16.01 34.60
C MET A 437 19.58 -15.13 35.16
N ARG A 438 19.45 -14.65 36.42
CA ARG A 438 20.52 -13.90 37.12
C ARG A 438 21.80 -14.71 37.22
N TRP A 439 21.69 -15.98 37.60
CA TRP A 439 22.85 -16.87 37.71
C TRP A 439 23.51 -17.16 36.34
N MET A 440 22.71 -17.42 35.30
CA MET A 440 23.23 -17.67 33.96
C MET A 440 23.94 -16.43 33.38
N VAL A 441 23.44 -15.23 33.67
CA VAL A 441 23.86 -13.99 32.98
C VAL A 441 24.90 -13.17 33.75
N SER A 442 24.72 -12.94 35.06
CA SER A 442 25.48 -11.92 35.78
C SER A 442 25.99 -12.28 37.17
N GLU A 443 25.46 -13.32 37.81
CA GLU A 443 25.75 -13.68 39.20
C GLU A 443 26.19 -15.16 39.31
N PRO A 444 27.39 -15.52 38.83
CA PRO A 444 27.86 -16.92 38.81
C PRO A 444 27.89 -17.59 40.20
N GLU A 445 27.99 -16.79 41.27
CA GLU A 445 28.01 -17.22 42.66
C GLU A 445 26.62 -17.48 43.28
N LEU A 446 25.52 -17.16 42.57
CA LEU A 446 24.15 -17.29 43.08
C LEU A 446 23.73 -18.77 43.22
N LYS A 447 23.73 -19.27 44.46
CA LYS A 447 23.51 -20.70 44.78
C LYS A 447 22.10 -21.18 44.42
N GLU A 448 21.10 -20.34 44.63
CA GLU A 448 19.69 -20.64 44.35
C GLU A 448 19.47 -20.83 42.84
N GLY A 449 20.00 -19.91 42.02
CA GLY A 449 19.92 -20.02 40.57
C GLY A 449 20.66 -21.24 40.02
N ARG A 450 21.85 -21.54 40.56
CA ARG A 450 22.58 -22.78 40.25
C ARG A 450 21.75 -24.03 40.54
N LYS A 451 21.15 -24.10 41.73
CA LYS A 451 20.34 -25.25 42.15
C LYS A 451 19.18 -25.48 41.18
N ILE A 452 18.47 -24.41 40.81
CA ILE A 452 17.38 -24.48 39.83
C ILE A 452 17.91 -25.01 38.49
N TRP A 453 19.04 -24.52 37.99
CA TRP A 453 19.62 -24.98 36.73
C TRP A 453 20.02 -26.46 36.75
N GLU A 454 20.56 -26.95 37.87
CA GLU A 454 20.98 -28.35 38.04
C GLU A 454 19.79 -29.31 38.14
N GLU A 455 18.71 -28.91 38.81
CA GLU A 455 17.51 -29.73 39.06
C GLU A 455 16.49 -29.67 37.91
N ALA A 456 16.43 -28.56 37.15
CA ALA A 456 15.46 -28.38 36.08
C ALA A 456 15.75 -29.28 34.86
N VAL A 457 14.68 -29.65 34.15
CA VAL A 457 14.82 -30.23 32.80
C VAL A 457 15.42 -29.15 31.89
N ARG A 458 16.52 -29.48 31.23
CA ARG A 458 17.20 -28.57 30.30
C ARG A 458 16.92 -28.94 28.85
N MET A 459 16.55 -27.95 28.06
CA MET A 459 16.32 -28.07 26.63
C MET A 459 17.52 -27.54 25.84
N SER A 460 17.68 -28.05 24.62
CA SER A 460 18.62 -27.52 23.64
C SER A 460 17.94 -26.47 22.76
N ALA A 461 18.72 -25.68 22.02
CA ALA A 461 18.16 -24.68 21.09
C ALA A 461 17.30 -25.31 19.99
N ASN A 462 17.72 -26.48 19.47
CA ASN A 462 16.92 -27.24 18.51
C ASN A 462 15.61 -27.75 19.13
N ARG A 463 15.66 -28.37 20.32
CA ARG A 463 14.43 -28.81 21.02
C ARG A 463 13.47 -27.65 21.30
N LEU A 464 13.99 -26.48 21.67
CA LEU A 464 13.14 -25.30 21.85
C LEU A 464 12.48 -24.86 20.54
N SER A 465 13.19 -24.96 19.42
CA SER A 465 12.60 -24.62 18.12
C SER A 465 11.53 -25.62 17.69
N ASP A 466 11.62 -26.88 18.11
CA ASP A 466 10.66 -27.93 17.77
C ASP A 466 9.45 -28.02 18.74
N GLU A 467 9.61 -27.59 19.99
CA GLU A 467 8.63 -27.84 21.06
C GLU A 467 8.05 -26.56 21.71
N ALA A 468 8.48 -25.36 21.30
CA ALA A 468 7.94 -24.11 21.86
C ALA A 468 6.43 -23.98 21.66
N ASP A 469 5.73 -23.49 22.70
CA ASP A 469 4.32 -23.16 22.61
C ASP A 469 4.13 -21.76 22.01
N LEU A 470 3.98 -21.73 20.69
CA LEU A 470 3.80 -20.48 19.96
C LEU A 470 2.46 -19.80 20.25
N ARG A 471 1.43 -20.54 20.68
CA ARG A 471 0.13 -19.93 21.05
C ARG A 471 0.31 -19.08 22.31
N ARG A 472 0.99 -19.61 23.33
CA ARG A 472 1.33 -18.85 24.54
C ARG A 472 2.24 -17.67 24.23
N LEU A 473 3.24 -17.85 23.36
CA LEU A 473 4.15 -16.77 22.96
C LEU A 473 3.41 -15.60 22.31
N PHE A 474 2.51 -15.89 21.35
CA PHE A 474 1.74 -14.86 20.64
C PHE A 474 0.63 -14.26 21.50
N ALA A 475 -0.02 -15.05 22.36
CA ALA A 475 -0.99 -14.52 23.33
C ALA A 475 -0.35 -13.47 24.26
N GLN A 476 0.87 -13.73 24.75
CA GLN A 476 1.61 -12.74 25.54
C GLN A 476 1.91 -11.47 24.73
N ARG A 477 2.31 -11.63 23.46
CA ARG A 477 2.57 -10.51 22.54
C ARG A 477 1.32 -9.65 22.34
N GLU A 478 0.16 -10.28 22.20
CA GLU A 478 -1.14 -9.61 22.09
C GLU A 478 -1.52 -8.89 23.36
N THR A 479 -1.34 -9.51 24.53
CA THR A 479 -1.59 -8.86 25.83
C THR A 479 -0.76 -7.59 25.99
N PHE A 480 0.54 -7.63 25.69
CA PHE A 480 1.34 -6.42 25.73
C PHE A 480 0.91 -5.40 24.67
N ARG A 481 0.62 -5.83 23.43
CA ARG A 481 0.12 -4.92 22.38
C ARG A 481 -1.16 -4.18 22.82
N GLN A 482 -2.09 -4.88 23.48
CA GLN A 482 -3.31 -4.30 24.05
C GLN A 482 -3.02 -3.20 25.08
N LYS A 483 -2.00 -3.38 25.93
CA LYS A 483 -1.56 -2.35 26.88
C LYS A 483 -0.86 -1.16 26.21
N ASN A 484 -0.15 -1.41 25.11
CA ASN A 484 0.58 -0.36 24.38
C ASN A 484 -0.37 0.56 23.57
N TRP A 485 -1.55 0.08 23.16
CA TRP A 485 -2.53 0.87 22.39
C TRP A 485 -2.95 2.19 23.08
N PRO A 486 -3.43 2.19 24.34
CA PRO A 486 -3.73 3.42 25.07
C PRO A 486 -2.53 4.37 25.19
N MET A 487 -1.32 3.84 25.40
CA MET A 487 -0.10 4.65 25.52
C MET A 487 0.24 5.36 24.19
N LEU A 488 0.09 4.66 23.07
CA LEU A 488 0.31 5.23 21.74
C LEU A 488 -0.71 6.33 21.44
N ALA A 489 -1.99 6.11 21.75
CA ALA A 489 -3.05 7.08 21.54
C ALA A 489 -2.88 8.32 22.43
N ALA A 490 -2.58 8.15 23.72
CA ALA A 490 -2.35 9.26 24.65
C ALA A 490 -1.13 10.11 24.26
N ASN A 491 -0.13 9.53 23.59
CA ASN A 491 1.07 10.23 23.13
C ASN A 491 1.03 10.55 21.62
N HIS A 492 -0.15 10.75 21.02
CA HIS A 492 -0.35 10.97 19.58
C HIS A 492 0.45 12.10 18.94
N ASP A 493 1.03 13.02 19.73
CA ASP A 493 1.88 14.09 19.23
C ASP A 493 3.30 13.64 18.90
N LYS A 494 3.77 12.58 19.55
CA LYS A 494 5.10 12.01 19.33
C LYS A 494 5.03 10.58 18.79
N SER A 495 3.88 9.92 18.90
CA SER A 495 3.65 8.56 18.41
C SER A 495 3.15 8.53 16.96
N ILE A 496 3.11 7.33 16.40
CA ILE A 496 2.64 7.05 15.03
C ILE A 496 1.13 6.76 14.96
N PHE A 497 0.37 6.92 16.05
CA PHE A 497 -1.01 6.41 16.16
C PHE A 497 -1.92 6.80 14.98
N TYR A 498 -2.06 8.09 14.67
CA TYR A 498 -2.88 8.57 13.54
C TYR A 498 -2.24 8.40 12.14
N GLN A 499 -1.14 7.66 12.04
CA GLN A 499 -0.51 7.25 10.78
C GLN A 499 -0.71 5.75 10.50
N LEU A 500 -1.12 4.98 11.52
CA LEU A 500 -1.44 3.57 11.40
C LEU A 500 -2.63 3.36 10.46
N ASP A 501 -2.80 2.11 10.04
CA ASP A 501 -4.10 1.65 9.56
C ASP A 501 -5.10 1.73 10.73
N LEU A 502 -5.93 2.78 10.71
CA LEU A 502 -6.91 3.06 11.76
C LEU A 502 -8.12 2.14 11.66
N ALA A 503 -8.36 1.48 10.51
CA ALA A 503 -9.39 0.47 10.39
C ALA A 503 -8.96 -0.81 11.13
N ASP A 504 -7.70 -1.21 10.98
CA ASP A 504 -7.07 -2.30 11.73
C ASP A 504 -7.01 -1.98 13.23
N ALA A 505 -6.53 -0.77 13.59
CA ALA A 505 -6.49 -0.32 14.97
C ALA A 505 -7.90 -0.30 15.61
N ALA A 506 -8.93 0.15 14.90
CA ALA A 506 -10.29 0.15 15.42
C ALA A 506 -10.79 -1.27 15.71
N SER A 507 -10.42 -2.23 14.85
CA SER A 507 -10.77 -3.64 15.04
C SER A 507 -10.07 -4.23 16.26
N GLU A 508 -8.79 -3.90 16.48
CA GLU A 508 -8.02 -4.28 17.67
C GLU A 508 -8.57 -3.64 18.96
N PHE A 509 -9.05 -2.39 18.92
CA PHE A 509 -9.68 -1.75 20.07
C PHE A 509 -10.96 -2.46 20.48
N VAL A 510 -11.82 -2.83 19.52
CA VAL A 510 -13.06 -3.57 19.80
C VAL A 510 -12.76 -4.98 20.30
N ALA A 511 -11.87 -5.70 19.62
CA ALA A 511 -11.48 -7.05 20.01
C ALA A 511 -10.84 -7.11 21.41
N GLY A 512 -10.02 -6.12 21.76
CA GLY A 512 -9.39 -5.99 23.06
C GLY A 512 -10.27 -5.36 24.16
N GLY A 513 -11.50 -4.94 23.84
CA GLY A 513 -12.38 -4.23 24.79
C GLY A 513 -11.78 -2.93 25.31
N LEU A 514 -10.96 -2.25 24.50
CA LEU A 514 -10.24 -1.04 24.88
C LEU A 514 -11.16 0.19 24.84
N ALA A 515 -11.01 1.08 25.81
CA ALA A 515 -11.72 2.35 25.82
C ALA A 515 -11.24 3.25 24.68
N LEU A 516 -12.15 4.05 24.12
CA LEU A 516 -11.78 5.09 23.17
C LEU A 516 -10.80 6.09 23.81
N PRO A 517 -9.80 6.58 23.06
CA PRO A 517 -8.91 7.64 23.53
C PRO A 517 -9.69 8.91 23.91
N GLU A 518 -9.06 9.79 24.69
CA GLU A 518 -9.60 11.14 24.93
C GLU A 518 -9.73 11.91 23.61
N ALA A 519 -10.81 12.70 23.48
CA ALA A 519 -11.06 13.51 22.29
C ALA A 519 -9.96 14.57 22.12
N LEU A 520 -9.54 14.78 20.87
CA LEU A 520 -8.52 15.78 20.60
C LEU A 520 -9.05 17.20 20.83
N PRO A 521 -8.24 18.12 21.40
CA PRO A 521 -8.64 19.50 21.59
C PRO A 521 -8.77 20.24 20.25
N GLU A 522 -9.56 21.32 20.21
CA GLU A 522 -9.84 22.07 18.98
C GLU A 522 -8.59 22.68 18.32
N ASN A 523 -7.56 22.98 19.11
CA ASN A 523 -6.28 23.52 18.64
C ASN A 523 -5.33 22.45 18.07
N ALA A 524 -5.68 21.16 18.14
CA ALA A 524 -4.90 20.10 17.51
C ALA A 524 -4.91 20.26 15.99
N PRO A 525 -3.87 19.78 15.27
CA PRO A 525 -3.80 19.88 13.82
C PRO A 525 -5.06 19.31 13.15
N LEU A 526 -5.66 20.05 12.21
CA LEU A 526 -6.94 19.71 11.58
C LEU A 526 -7.01 18.27 11.07
N MET A 527 -5.97 17.82 10.35
CA MET A 527 -5.92 16.45 9.84
C MET A 527 -5.93 15.38 10.95
N LYS A 528 -5.30 15.63 12.11
CA LYS A 528 -5.36 14.69 13.23
C LYS A 528 -6.77 14.59 13.81
N ARG A 529 -7.47 15.73 13.91
CA ARG A 529 -8.88 15.76 14.36
C ARG A 529 -9.78 14.97 13.41
N ILE A 530 -9.59 15.13 12.10
CA ILE A 530 -10.30 14.34 11.08
C ILE A 530 -10.07 12.83 11.29
N TYR A 531 -8.81 12.41 11.46
CA TYR A 531 -8.47 11.01 11.71
C TYR A 531 -9.04 10.47 13.02
N ASP A 532 -9.01 11.25 14.10
CA ASP A 532 -9.60 10.88 15.40
C ASP A 532 -11.11 10.65 15.29
N HIS A 533 -11.86 11.59 14.70
CA HIS A 533 -13.29 11.45 14.50
C HIS A 533 -13.64 10.23 13.63
N MET A 534 -12.90 9.98 12.54
CA MET A 534 -13.15 8.80 11.72
C MET A 534 -12.79 7.49 12.44
N PHE A 535 -11.69 7.47 13.21
CA PHE A 535 -11.32 6.33 14.05
C PHE A 535 -12.41 6.02 15.08
N ARG A 536 -12.91 7.04 15.80
CA ARG A 536 -14.04 6.91 16.73
C ARG A 536 -15.27 6.36 16.05
N ALA A 537 -15.64 6.92 14.89
CA ALA A 537 -16.77 6.47 14.10
C ALA A 537 -16.64 4.97 13.76
N ARG A 538 -15.44 4.52 13.37
CA ARG A 538 -15.20 3.12 13.02
C ARG A 538 -15.27 2.19 14.24
N VAL A 539 -14.68 2.57 15.38
CA VAL A 539 -14.80 1.80 16.62
C VAL A 539 -16.26 1.69 17.07
N MET A 540 -16.99 2.80 17.06
CA MET A 540 -18.42 2.85 17.41
C MET A 540 -19.25 1.97 16.47
N GLN A 541 -18.99 2.03 15.16
CA GLN A 541 -19.66 1.20 14.17
C GLN A 541 -19.45 -0.30 14.44
N LEU A 542 -18.20 -0.71 14.71
CA LEU A 542 -17.86 -2.10 15.00
C LEU A 542 -18.46 -2.59 16.34
N SER A 543 -18.62 -1.69 17.30
CA SER A 543 -19.27 -1.97 18.59
C SER A 543 -20.81 -1.86 18.56
N GLY A 544 -21.41 -1.48 17.43
CA GLY A 544 -22.87 -1.31 17.30
C GLY A 544 -23.44 -0.04 17.95
N ASP A 545 -22.63 0.99 18.17
CA ASP A 545 -23.03 2.28 18.74
C ASP A 545 -23.56 3.22 17.64
N SER A 546 -24.77 3.75 17.85
CA SER A 546 -25.47 4.62 16.89
C SER A 546 -24.82 5.99 16.69
N ARG A 547 -23.91 6.42 17.58
CA ARG A 547 -23.20 7.70 17.47
C ARG A 547 -22.12 7.72 16.37
N CYS A 548 -21.85 6.57 15.74
CA CYS A 548 -20.87 6.48 14.65
C CYS A 548 -21.15 7.46 13.51
N ASP A 549 -22.42 7.70 13.17
CA ASP A 549 -22.80 8.62 12.09
C ASP A 549 -22.47 10.08 12.45
N GLU A 550 -22.57 10.47 13.72
CA GLU A 550 -22.25 11.82 14.19
C GLU A 550 -20.75 12.10 14.08
N GLU A 551 -19.93 11.16 14.58
CA GLU A 551 -18.47 11.22 14.49
C GLU A 551 -17.99 11.24 13.04
N GLN A 552 -18.59 10.41 12.19
CA GLN A 552 -18.28 10.39 10.77
C GLN A 552 -18.61 11.74 10.11
N GLN A 553 -19.81 12.28 10.36
CA GLN A 553 -20.21 13.58 9.82
C GLN A 553 -19.28 14.70 10.30
N MET A 554 -18.78 14.64 11.53
CA MET A 554 -17.81 15.60 12.05
C MET A 554 -16.49 15.55 11.27
N ALA A 555 -15.96 14.35 10.99
CA ALA A 555 -14.74 14.20 10.18
C ALA A 555 -14.88 14.85 8.79
N PHE A 556 -16.01 14.60 8.11
CA PHE A 556 -16.32 15.24 6.81
C PHE A 556 -16.53 16.76 6.94
N SER A 557 -17.10 17.23 8.06
CA SER A 557 -17.28 18.66 8.33
C SER A 557 -15.94 19.38 8.50
N LEU A 558 -15.00 18.78 9.24
CA LEU A 558 -13.67 19.33 9.45
C LEU A 558 -12.85 19.39 8.16
N LEU A 559 -12.93 18.36 7.31
CA LEU A 559 -12.30 18.39 5.99
C LEU A 559 -12.81 19.58 5.17
N ARG A 560 -14.13 19.77 5.17
CA ARG A 560 -14.79 20.88 4.48
C ARG A 560 -14.34 22.23 5.04
N GLU A 561 -14.31 22.38 6.36
CA GLU A 561 -13.82 23.59 7.02
C GLU A 561 -12.41 23.93 6.55
N GLY A 562 -11.48 22.97 6.56
CA GLY A 562 -10.11 23.15 6.08
C GLY A 562 -10.01 23.57 4.62
N LEU A 563 -10.85 23.00 3.74
CA LEU A 563 -10.89 23.36 2.32
C LEU A 563 -11.48 24.77 2.12
N THR A 564 -12.57 25.11 2.82
CA THR A 564 -13.26 26.41 2.69
C THR A 564 -12.53 27.56 3.37
N GLY A 565 -11.77 27.30 4.43
CA GLY A 565 -11.07 28.31 5.21
C GLY A 565 -10.05 29.11 4.40
N THR A 566 -9.50 28.53 3.33
CA THR A 566 -8.56 29.20 2.42
C THR A 566 -9.17 30.40 1.67
N ILE A 567 -10.49 30.40 1.44
CA ILE A 567 -11.21 31.47 0.69
C ILE A 567 -11.94 32.46 1.61
N ALA A 568 -12.13 32.12 2.90
CA ALA A 568 -12.83 33.02 3.83
C ALA A 568 -12.17 34.40 3.95
N ASP A 569 -10.86 34.48 3.69
CA ASP A 569 -10.09 35.72 3.68
C ASP A 569 -10.13 36.48 2.33
N GLU A 570 -10.58 35.83 1.24
CA GLU A 570 -10.63 36.38 -0.13
C GLU A 570 -12.03 36.86 -0.53
N LYS A 571 -12.50 37.92 0.14
CA LYS A 571 -13.82 38.52 -0.13
C LYS A 571 -13.91 39.15 -1.52
N GLN A 572 -15.05 38.98 -2.18
CA GLN A 572 -15.32 39.44 -3.54
C GLN A 572 -16.14 40.73 -3.57
N SER A 573 -15.97 41.51 -4.63
CA SER A 573 -16.74 42.74 -4.88
C SER A 573 -17.33 42.69 -6.30
N PRO A 574 -18.53 42.10 -6.48
CA PRO A 574 -19.14 42.00 -7.79
C PRO A 574 -19.54 43.39 -8.30
N HIS A 575 -19.23 43.70 -9.56
CA HIS A 575 -19.67 44.91 -10.24
C HIS A 575 -20.20 44.59 -11.64
N LEU A 576 -21.20 45.33 -12.11
CA LEU A 576 -21.81 45.04 -13.41
C LEU A 576 -20.82 45.33 -14.54
N ASN A 577 -20.45 44.29 -15.30
CA ASN A 577 -19.45 44.37 -16.38
C ASN A 577 -20.07 44.19 -17.78
N VAL A 578 -21.41 44.25 -17.88
CA VAL A 578 -22.16 44.07 -19.14
C VAL A 578 -23.16 45.20 -19.37
N TYR A 579 -23.53 45.44 -20.63
CA TYR A 579 -24.62 46.34 -20.98
C TYR A 579 -25.99 45.69 -20.72
N ARG A 580 -27.04 46.51 -20.63
CA ARG A 580 -28.40 46.05 -20.28
C ARG A 580 -29.00 45.08 -21.31
N ASP A 581 -28.58 45.18 -22.56
CA ASP A 581 -29.02 44.37 -23.69
C ASP A 581 -28.13 43.16 -23.97
N GLN A 582 -27.00 43.03 -23.26
CA GLN A 582 -26.08 41.91 -23.42
C GLN A 582 -26.48 40.70 -22.59
N ILE A 583 -26.19 39.52 -23.13
CA ILE A 583 -26.25 38.26 -22.40
C ILE A 583 -24.89 37.59 -22.40
N VAL A 584 -24.47 37.10 -21.23
CA VAL A 584 -23.25 36.28 -21.09
C VAL A 584 -23.65 34.84 -21.29
N TRP A 585 -22.95 34.15 -22.19
CA TRP A 585 -23.13 32.74 -22.48
C TRP A 585 -21.85 31.97 -22.17
N GLY A 586 -21.93 31.16 -21.12
CA GLY A 586 -20.92 30.16 -20.74
C GLY A 586 -21.26 28.79 -21.30
N ARG A 587 -20.27 28.07 -21.81
CA ARG A 587 -20.43 26.70 -22.35
C ARG A 587 -19.19 25.85 -22.07
N SER A 588 -19.39 24.60 -21.67
CA SER A 588 -18.29 23.67 -21.33
C SER A 588 -18.50 22.27 -21.90
N PRO A 589 -17.42 21.61 -22.36
CA PRO A 589 -17.44 20.18 -22.66
C PRO A 589 -17.58 19.37 -21.37
N VAL A 590 -17.75 18.05 -21.51
CA VAL A 590 -17.65 17.12 -20.37
C VAL A 590 -16.31 16.40 -20.38
N ARG A 591 -16.04 15.54 -19.39
CA ARG A 591 -14.75 14.87 -19.25
C ARG A 591 -14.87 13.36 -19.09
N ILE A 592 -13.88 12.65 -19.62
CA ILE A 592 -13.63 11.23 -19.31
C ILE A 592 -12.27 11.15 -18.63
N ASP A 593 -12.23 10.59 -17.42
CA ASP A 593 -10.97 10.26 -16.76
C ASP A 593 -10.46 8.93 -17.34
N LEU A 594 -9.25 8.95 -17.89
CA LEU A 594 -8.66 7.80 -18.57
C LEU A 594 -7.86 6.95 -17.57
N ALA A 595 -7.09 7.59 -16.69
CA ALA A 595 -6.32 6.94 -15.64
C ALA A 595 -6.13 7.87 -14.43
N GLY A 596 -5.97 7.29 -13.23
CA GLY A 596 -5.58 8.01 -12.02
C GLY A 596 -6.72 8.68 -11.23
N GLY A 597 -7.98 8.54 -11.66
CA GLY A 597 -9.11 9.07 -10.89
C GLY A 597 -9.14 8.53 -9.46
N TRP A 598 -9.69 9.31 -8.52
CA TRP A 598 -9.61 9.14 -7.05
C TRP A 598 -8.31 9.60 -6.40
N THR A 599 -7.19 9.68 -7.15
CA THR A 599 -5.95 10.23 -6.60
C THR A 599 -6.02 11.74 -6.37
N ASP A 600 -7.02 12.40 -6.97
CA ASP A 600 -7.36 13.82 -6.82
C ASP A 600 -8.24 14.11 -5.60
N THR A 601 -8.79 13.08 -4.97
CA THR A 601 -9.81 13.22 -3.93
C THR A 601 -9.17 13.40 -2.54
N PRO A 602 -9.57 14.42 -1.75
CA PRO A 602 -9.14 14.54 -0.36
C PRO A 602 -9.68 13.39 0.52
N PRO A 603 -8.91 12.93 1.54
CA PRO A 603 -7.64 13.47 2.00
C PRO A 603 -6.41 12.94 1.24
N TYR A 604 -6.57 12.00 0.30
CA TYR A 604 -5.43 11.36 -0.38
C TYR A 604 -4.49 12.36 -1.05
N CYS A 605 -5.05 13.22 -1.90
CA CYS A 605 -4.28 14.22 -2.63
C CYS A 605 -3.58 15.24 -1.71
N MET A 606 -4.07 15.44 -0.49
CA MET A 606 -3.46 16.37 0.47
C MET A 606 -2.15 15.86 1.06
N TYR A 607 -1.91 14.56 1.09
CA TYR A 607 -0.65 14.02 1.62
C TYR A 607 0.25 13.38 0.56
N ALA A 608 -0.30 12.99 -0.60
CA ALA A 608 0.48 12.38 -1.67
C ALA A 608 0.52 13.23 -2.94
N GLY A 609 -0.37 14.20 -3.13
CA GLY A 609 -0.68 14.78 -4.44
C GLY A 609 -1.41 13.78 -5.34
N GLY A 610 -2.15 14.28 -6.33
CA GLY A 610 -2.89 13.46 -7.30
C GLY A 610 -2.28 13.50 -8.69
N ASN A 611 -2.48 12.43 -9.48
CA ASN A 611 -2.17 12.38 -10.91
C ASN A 611 -3.40 11.87 -11.65
N VAL A 612 -3.95 12.66 -12.57
CA VAL A 612 -5.08 12.24 -13.40
C VAL A 612 -4.80 12.52 -14.86
N VAL A 613 -4.94 11.50 -15.71
CA VAL A 613 -4.99 11.68 -17.17
C VAL A 613 -6.45 11.70 -17.57
N ASN A 614 -6.92 12.80 -18.15
CA ASN A 614 -8.29 12.92 -18.62
C ASN A 614 -8.39 13.64 -19.96
N VAL A 615 -9.59 13.57 -20.54
CA VAL A 615 -9.90 14.13 -21.85
C VAL A 615 -11.19 14.94 -21.80
N ALA A 616 -11.17 16.15 -22.37
CA ALA A 616 -12.35 16.98 -22.56
C ALA A 616 -13.06 16.59 -23.86
N ILE A 617 -14.35 16.28 -23.78
CA ILE A 617 -15.15 15.84 -24.93
C ILE A 617 -16.45 16.64 -25.08
N GLU A 618 -16.81 16.86 -26.33
CA GLU A 618 -18.12 17.37 -26.74
C GLU A 618 -19.01 16.20 -27.13
N LEU A 619 -20.32 16.38 -26.94
CA LEU A 619 -21.31 15.37 -27.30
C LEU A 619 -22.09 15.86 -28.51
N ASN A 620 -22.14 15.05 -29.56
CA ASN A 620 -22.77 15.39 -30.83
C ASN A 620 -22.24 16.72 -31.43
N GLY A 621 -20.95 17.02 -31.21
CA GLY A 621 -20.29 18.23 -31.72
C GLY A 621 -20.70 19.54 -31.04
N GLN A 622 -21.22 19.48 -29.81
CA GLN A 622 -21.54 20.66 -29.00
C GLN A 622 -21.12 20.46 -27.53
N PRO A 623 -20.69 21.55 -26.85
CA PRO A 623 -20.61 21.60 -25.40
C PRO A 623 -22.00 21.38 -24.77
N PRO A 624 -22.21 20.30 -24.01
CA PRO A 624 -23.53 19.91 -23.54
C PRO A 624 -23.99 20.70 -22.29
N LEU A 625 -23.08 21.42 -21.63
CA LEU A 625 -23.37 22.24 -20.45
C LEU A 625 -23.33 23.71 -20.82
N GLN A 626 -24.43 24.42 -20.57
CA GLN A 626 -24.59 25.81 -20.99
C GLN A 626 -25.25 26.64 -19.89
N VAL A 627 -24.78 27.88 -19.75
CA VAL A 627 -25.25 28.85 -18.76
C VAL A 627 -25.42 30.19 -19.44
N TYR A 628 -26.54 30.85 -19.17
CA TYR A 628 -26.84 32.19 -19.64
C TYR A 628 -27.05 33.11 -18.45
N VAL A 629 -26.38 34.26 -18.43
CA VAL A 629 -26.55 35.28 -17.40
C VAL A 629 -26.90 36.61 -18.07
N LYS A 630 -28.04 37.20 -17.70
CA LYS A 630 -28.45 38.53 -18.19
C LYS A 630 -28.93 39.44 -17.05
N PRO A 631 -28.89 40.77 -17.24
CA PRO A 631 -29.48 41.72 -16.30
C PRO A 631 -31.00 41.54 -16.18
N ALA A 632 -31.52 41.73 -14.96
CA ALA A 632 -32.96 41.82 -14.69
C ALA A 632 -33.31 43.24 -14.21
N ASN A 633 -34.49 43.73 -14.59
CA ASN A 633 -34.92 45.10 -14.28
C ASN A 633 -35.25 45.30 -12.80
N GLU A 634 -35.80 44.27 -12.16
CA GLU A 634 -36.15 44.30 -10.74
C GLU A 634 -34.97 43.81 -9.89
N PRO A 635 -34.78 44.34 -8.66
CA PRO A 635 -33.64 44.03 -7.80
C PRO A 635 -33.81 42.67 -7.09
N HIS A 636 -34.00 41.61 -7.87
CA HIS A 636 -34.06 40.23 -7.42
C HIS A 636 -33.24 39.32 -8.36
N ILE A 637 -32.94 38.09 -7.91
CA ILE A 637 -32.22 37.09 -8.70
C ILE A 637 -33.22 36.04 -9.20
N ILE A 638 -33.22 35.77 -10.50
CA ILE A 638 -34.04 34.72 -11.11
C ILE A 638 -33.13 33.53 -11.47
N LEU A 639 -33.44 32.34 -10.99
CA LEU A 639 -32.79 31.11 -11.41
C LEU A 639 -33.74 30.27 -12.26
N ARG A 640 -33.25 29.73 -13.38
CA ARG A 640 -34.03 28.91 -14.32
C ARG A 640 -33.24 27.69 -14.76
N SER A 641 -33.86 26.52 -14.78
CA SER A 641 -33.31 25.31 -15.41
C SER A 641 -34.23 24.92 -16.57
N ILE A 642 -33.66 24.81 -17.77
CA ILE A 642 -34.39 24.47 -18.98
C ILE A 642 -34.75 22.98 -18.98
N ASP A 643 -33.78 22.12 -18.63
CA ASP A 643 -33.91 20.67 -18.64
C ASP A 643 -34.89 20.15 -17.59
N MET A 644 -34.96 20.78 -16.42
CA MET A 644 -35.91 20.41 -15.36
C MET A 644 -37.20 21.24 -15.39
N GLY A 645 -37.31 22.23 -16.29
CA GLY A 645 -38.46 23.12 -16.36
C GLY A 645 -38.71 23.94 -15.08
N ALA A 646 -37.67 24.18 -14.29
CA ALA A 646 -37.77 24.82 -12.98
C ALA A 646 -37.47 26.33 -13.04
N ARG A 647 -38.06 27.10 -12.13
CA ARG A 647 -37.78 28.53 -11.92
C ARG A 647 -37.87 28.87 -10.43
N GLU A 648 -36.94 29.67 -9.94
CA GLU A 648 -36.94 30.23 -8.58
C GLU A 648 -36.63 31.73 -8.63
N CYS A 649 -37.26 32.51 -7.76
CA CYS A 649 -37.00 33.94 -7.59
C CYS A 649 -36.46 34.14 -6.18
N ILE A 650 -35.32 34.81 -6.05
CA ILE A 650 -34.59 35.00 -4.80
C ILE A 650 -34.53 36.50 -4.52
N SER A 651 -35.08 36.89 -3.37
CA SER A 651 -35.13 38.28 -2.90
C SER A 651 -34.36 38.50 -1.59
N THR A 652 -33.97 37.43 -0.89
CA THR A 652 -33.28 37.51 0.42
C THR A 652 -31.99 36.69 0.46
N TRP A 653 -31.09 37.02 1.40
CA TRP A 653 -29.88 36.22 1.62
C TRP A 653 -30.18 34.82 2.13
N ASP A 654 -31.24 34.63 2.92
CA ASP A 654 -31.56 33.31 3.48
C ASP A 654 -32.03 32.35 2.37
N GLU A 655 -32.83 32.84 1.42
CA GLU A 655 -33.17 32.09 0.21
C GLU A 655 -31.92 31.74 -0.63
N LEU A 656 -30.95 32.65 -0.70
CA LEU A 656 -29.69 32.42 -1.41
C LEU A 656 -28.75 31.44 -0.68
N ARG A 657 -28.73 31.47 0.67
CA ARG A 657 -27.96 30.56 1.52
C ARG A 657 -28.52 29.13 1.54
N ASP A 658 -29.79 28.94 1.16
CA ASP A 658 -30.43 27.62 1.07
C ASP A 658 -29.98 26.85 -0.19
N PHE A 659 -28.67 26.68 -0.37
CA PHE A 659 -28.06 25.87 -1.43
C PHE A 659 -27.81 24.42 -1.01
N LYS A 660 -27.95 24.07 0.28
CA LYS A 660 -27.75 22.69 0.79
C LYS A 660 -29.01 21.81 0.68
N LYS A 661 -30.11 22.34 0.13
CA LYS A 661 -31.36 21.62 -0.03
C LYS A 661 -31.22 20.45 -1.01
N VAL A 662 -31.35 19.23 -0.50
CA VAL A 662 -31.25 18.00 -1.30
C VAL A 662 -32.29 18.00 -2.41
N GLY A 663 -31.85 17.70 -3.64
CA GLY A 663 -32.73 17.61 -4.81
C GLY A 663 -33.13 18.97 -5.41
N SER A 664 -32.60 20.09 -4.91
CA SER A 664 -32.84 21.39 -5.53
C SER A 664 -32.09 21.50 -6.87
N PRO A 665 -32.76 21.92 -7.97
CA PRO A 665 -32.09 22.22 -9.24
C PRO A 665 -31.16 23.45 -9.15
N PHE A 666 -31.27 24.22 -8.06
CA PHE A 666 -30.62 25.53 -7.92
C PHE A 666 -29.53 25.60 -6.85
N SER A 667 -29.15 24.46 -6.25
CA SER A 667 -28.03 24.40 -5.30
C SER A 667 -26.73 24.98 -5.88
N ILE A 668 -26.36 24.56 -7.08
CA ILE A 668 -25.13 25.01 -7.77
C ILE A 668 -25.13 26.54 -8.01
N PRO A 669 -26.12 27.12 -8.71
CA PRO A 669 -26.10 28.56 -8.99
C PRO A 669 -26.22 29.42 -7.73
N LYS A 670 -26.96 28.97 -6.70
CA LYS A 670 -27.02 29.68 -5.40
C LYS A 670 -25.64 29.73 -4.73
N ALA A 671 -24.94 28.60 -4.66
CA ALA A 671 -23.59 28.55 -4.10
C ALA A 671 -22.58 29.36 -4.94
N ALA A 672 -22.70 29.36 -6.27
CA ALA A 672 -21.85 30.17 -7.14
C ALA A 672 -22.06 31.67 -6.92
N LEU A 673 -23.30 32.12 -6.77
CA LEU A 673 -23.63 33.52 -6.45
C LEU A 673 -23.14 33.92 -5.06
N ALA A 674 -23.25 33.03 -4.07
CA ALA A 674 -22.65 33.24 -2.76
C ALA A 674 -21.13 33.49 -2.88
N LEU A 675 -20.41 32.62 -3.59
CA LEU A 675 -18.96 32.75 -3.82
C LEU A 675 -18.57 33.96 -4.68
N ALA A 676 -19.47 34.45 -5.54
CA ALA A 676 -19.30 35.70 -6.29
C ALA A 676 -19.48 36.96 -5.43
N GLY A 677 -19.86 36.82 -4.16
CA GLY A 677 -19.98 37.92 -3.20
C GLY A 677 -21.39 38.47 -3.02
N PHE A 678 -22.44 37.75 -3.43
CA PHE A 678 -23.85 38.15 -3.21
C PHE A 678 -24.41 37.78 -1.83
N ILE A 679 -23.56 37.26 -0.93
CA ILE A 679 -23.88 37.12 0.50
C ILE A 679 -22.79 37.78 1.36
N PRO A 680 -23.13 38.28 2.57
CA PRO A 680 -22.20 39.03 3.42
C PRO A 680 -20.90 38.31 3.79
N GLU A 681 -20.94 36.98 3.86
CA GLU A 681 -19.80 36.12 4.23
C GLU A 681 -18.66 36.22 3.20
N PHE A 682 -19.01 36.29 1.93
CA PHE A 682 -18.06 36.35 0.80
C PHE A 682 -17.98 37.72 0.15
N SER A 683 -18.74 38.70 0.63
CA SER A 683 -18.75 40.07 0.10
C SER A 683 -17.77 40.97 0.85
N SER A 684 -17.00 41.78 0.12
CA SER A 684 -16.21 42.86 0.72
C SER A 684 -17.07 44.07 1.09
N GLY A 685 -18.23 44.24 0.43
CA GLY A 685 -19.20 45.28 0.72
C GLY A 685 -20.05 44.98 1.95
N ARG A 686 -20.59 46.03 2.58
CA ARG A 686 -21.53 45.92 3.69
C ARG A 686 -22.87 46.51 3.26
N PHE A 687 -23.89 45.67 3.23
CA PHE A 687 -25.27 46.02 2.89
C PHE A 687 -26.20 45.54 4.01
N HIS A 688 -27.44 46.02 4.06
CA HIS A 688 -28.46 45.57 5.02
C HIS A 688 -29.38 44.50 4.45
N SER A 689 -29.50 44.39 3.13
CA SER A 689 -30.27 43.34 2.45
C SER A 689 -29.71 43.02 1.05
N LEU A 690 -30.14 41.88 0.49
CA LEU A 690 -29.82 41.50 -0.89
C LEU A 690 -30.38 42.52 -1.90
N GLU A 691 -31.57 43.06 -1.65
CA GLU A 691 -32.19 44.08 -2.51
C GLU A 691 -31.32 45.35 -2.58
N GLU A 692 -30.80 45.82 -1.44
CA GLU A 692 -29.90 46.97 -1.39
C GLU A 692 -28.60 46.69 -2.16
N GLN A 693 -28.04 45.50 -1.97
CA GLN A 693 -26.85 45.06 -2.70
C GLN A 693 -27.07 45.03 -4.22
N LEU A 694 -28.21 44.52 -4.70
CA LEU A 694 -28.55 44.46 -6.13
C LEU A 694 -28.81 45.86 -6.71
N LYS A 695 -29.41 46.77 -5.93
CA LYS A 695 -29.54 48.18 -6.31
C LYS A 695 -28.17 48.86 -6.44
N ALA A 696 -27.24 48.59 -5.52
CA ALA A 696 -25.87 49.09 -5.59
C ALA A 696 -25.07 48.48 -6.75
N PHE A 697 -25.31 47.20 -7.07
CA PHE A 697 -24.75 46.51 -8.23
C PHE A 697 -25.29 47.10 -9.55
N GLY A 698 -26.51 47.64 -9.55
CA GLY A 698 -27.11 48.40 -10.64
C GLY A 698 -28.27 47.70 -11.36
N CYS A 699 -28.54 46.42 -11.06
CA CYS A 699 -29.65 45.63 -11.59
C CYS A 699 -29.85 44.33 -10.78
N GLY A 700 -30.98 43.64 -11.00
CA GLY A 700 -31.09 42.22 -10.69
C GLY A 700 -30.37 41.37 -11.75
N LEU A 701 -30.46 40.04 -11.63
CA LEU A 701 -29.87 39.14 -12.62
C LEU A 701 -30.68 37.85 -12.82
N GLU A 702 -30.73 37.34 -14.04
CA GLU A 702 -31.32 36.04 -14.38
C GLU A 702 -30.21 35.07 -14.80
N VAL A 703 -30.08 33.95 -14.09
CA VAL A 703 -29.19 32.82 -14.42
C VAL A 703 -30.02 31.67 -14.95
N THR A 704 -29.80 31.29 -16.20
CA THR A 704 -30.46 30.15 -16.86
C THR A 704 -29.46 29.04 -17.13
N LEU A 705 -29.79 27.81 -16.73
CA LEU A 705 -28.96 26.62 -16.87
C LEU A 705 -29.58 25.65 -17.89
N LEU A 706 -28.72 24.98 -18.65
CA LEU A 706 -29.07 23.85 -19.51
C LEU A 706 -27.99 22.77 -19.38
N ALA A 707 -28.40 21.59 -18.91
CA ALA A 707 -27.59 20.38 -18.97
C ALA A 707 -28.21 19.40 -19.99
N ALA A 708 -27.59 19.24 -21.15
CA ALA A 708 -28.06 18.32 -22.21
C ALA A 708 -27.67 16.85 -21.94
N ILE A 709 -27.43 16.48 -20.68
CA ILE A 709 -27.02 15.13 -20.26
C ILE A 709 -27.78 14.79 -18.97
N PRO A 710 -28.29 13.54 -18.83
CA PRO A 710 -28.90 13.11 -17.58
C PRO A 710 -27.98 13.24 -16.37
N ALA A 711 -28.55 13.60 -15.22
CA ALA A 711 -27.85 13.50 -13.94
C ALA A 711 -27.37 12.06 -13.68
N GLY A 712 -26.21 11.92 -13.02
CA GLY A 712 -25.61 10.60 -12.78
C GLY A 712 -24.99 9.97 -14.03
N SER A 713 -24.58 10.78 -15.01
CA SER A 713 -23.89 10.34 -16.24
C SER A 713 -22.49 9.77 -16.02
N GLY A 714 -21.82 10.18 -14.92
CA GLY A 714 -20.42 9.85 -14.68
C GLY A 714 -19.41 10.70 -15.48
N LEU A 715 -19.86 11.76 -16.17
CA LEU A 715 -19.01 12.61 -17.02
C LEU A 715 -18.57 13.93 -16.35
N GLY A 716 -18.60 14.00 -15.02
CA GLY A 716 -18.24 15.21 -14.26
C GLY A 716 -19.25 16.36 -14.38
N THR A 717 -20.50 16.04 -14.75
CA THR A 717 -21.52 17.03 -15.13
C THR A 717 -21.76 18.11 -14.07
N SER A 718 -21.87 17.75 -12.79
CA SER A 718 -22.18 18.71 -11.72
C SER A 718 -21.04 19.71 -11.49
N SER A 719 -19.81 19.25 -11.38
CA SER A 719 -18.62 20.08 -11.15
C SER A 719 -18.37 21.00 -12.34
N ILE A 720 -18.48 20.48 -13.56
CA ILE A 720 -18.25 21.29 -14.76
C ILE A 720 -19.38 22.30 -14.95
N LEU A 721 -20.63 21.96 -14.62
CA LEU A 721 -21.73 22.93 -14.63
C LEU A 721 -21.46 24.04 -13.61
N ALA A 722 -21.00 23.71 -12.41
CA ALA A 722 -20.60 24.70 -11.41
C ALA A 722 -19.47 25.62 -11.92
N ALA A 723 -18.44 25.05 -12.55
CA ALA A 723 -17.37 25.82 -13.17
C ALA A 723 -17.89 26.73 -14.31
N THR A 724 -18.87 26.26 -15.08
CA THR A 724 -19.49 27.04 -16.17
C THR A 724 -20.30 28.21 -15.62
N VAL A 725 -21.04 28.01 -14.52
CA VAL A 725 -21.74 29.09 -13.82
C VAL A 725 -20.76 30.11 -13.26
N LEU A 726 -19.70 29.66 -12.57
CA LEU A 726 -18.67 30.54 -12.03
C LEU A 726 -17.95 31.32 -13.13
N GLY A 727 -17.65 30.69 -14.27
CA GLY A 727 -17.05 31.37 -15.42
C GLY A 727 -17.96 32.45 -16.01
N ALA A 728 -19.25 32.16 -16.20
CA ALA A 728 -20.21 33.14 -16.68
C ALA A 728 -20.43 34.29 -15.68
N LEU A 729 -20.50 34.00 -14.38
CA LEU A 729 -20.58 35.00 -13.32
C LEU A 729 -19.31 35.85 -13.23
N SER A 730 -18.13 35.26 -13.42
CA SER A 730 -16.87 36.00 -13.39
C SER A 730 -16.82 37.09 -14.45
N ASP A 731 -17.25 36.78 -15.68
CA ASP A 731 -17.36 37.75 -16.77
C ASP A 731 -18.46 38.79 -16.50
N PHE A 732 -19.65 38.35 -16.08
CA PHE A 732 -20.81 39.21 -15.80
C PHE A 732 -20.57 40.21 -14.65
N CYS A 733 -19.90 39.76 -13.59
CA CYS A 733 -19.63 40.52 -12.36
C CYS A 733 -18.23 41.16 -12.31
N GLY A 734 -17.45 41.08 -13.39
CA GLY A 734 -16.12 41.70 -13.47
C GLY A 734 -15.10 41.15 -12.47
N LEU A 735 -15.22 39.89 -12.07
CA LEU A 735 -14.39 39.29 -11.00
C LEU A 735 -12.98 38.91 -11.48
N ALA A 736 -12.76 38.88 -12.79
CA ALA A 736 -11.47 38.62 -13.43
C ALA A 736 -10.81 37.28 -13.00
N TRP A 737 -11.60 36.23 -12.78
CA TRP A 737 -11.07 34.91 -12.46
C TRP A 737 -10.56 34.22 -13.73
N ASP A 738 -9.36 33.66 -13.64
CA ASP A 738 -8.83 32.80 -14.69
C ASP A 738 -9.39 31.37 -14.56
N LYS A 739 -9.01 30.49 -15.50
CA LYS A 739 -9.47 29.09 -15.50
C LYS A 739 -9.04 28.31 -14.26
N ASN A 740 -7.88 28.62 -13.68
CA ASN A 740 -7.40 27.94 -12.48
C ASN A 740 -8.20 28.39 -11.25
N GLU A 741 -8.45 29.68 -11.12
CA GLU A 741 -9.26 30.23 -10.04
C GLU A 741 -10.71 29.75 -10.13
N ILE A 742 -11.27 29.66 -11.34
CA ILE A 742 -12.58 29.02 -11.56
C ILE A 742 -12.56 27.56 -11.09
N GLY A 743 -11.51 26.79 -11.42
CA GLY A 743 -11.35 25.41 -10.98
C GLY A 743 -11.24 25.27 -9.45
N ASN A 744 -10.45 26.14 -8.81
CA ASN A 744 -10.31 26.20 -7.35
C ASN A 744 -11.65 26.56 -6.68
N ARG A 745 -12.31 27.64 -7.12
CA ARG A 745 -13.64 28.03 -6.59
C ARG A 745 -14.70 26.96 -6.81
N THR A 746 -14.61 26.19 -7.88
CA THR A 746 -15.49 25.04 -8.11
C THR A 746 -15.28 23.98 -7.03
N LEU A 747 -14.03 23.65 -6.67
CA LEU A 747 -13.75 22.72 -5.58
C LEU A 747 -14.37 23.22 -4.26
N ILE A 748 -14.20 24.50 -3.91
CA ILE A 748 -14.83 25.08 -2.71
C ILE A 748 -16.36 24.97 -2.80
N LEU A 749 -16.95 25.30 -3.95
CA LEU A 749 -18.38 25.22 -4.18
C LEU A 749 -18.91 23.81 -3.88
N GLU A 750 -18.24 22.77 -4.37
CA GLU A 750 -18.66 21.38 -4.10
C GLU A 750 -18.60 21.01 -2.62
N GLN A 751 -17.57 21.48 -1.93
CA GLN A 751 -17.44 21.27 -0.48
C GLN A 751 -18.56 21.98 0.27
N LEU A 752 -18.99 23.17 -0.16
CA LEU A 752 -20.18 23.84 0.37
C LEU A 752 -21.46 23.01 0.12
N LEU A 753 -21.56 22.33 -1.03
CA LEU A 753 -22.69 21.48 -1.41
C LEU A 753 -22.71 20.08 -0.78
N THR A 754 -21.72 19.71 0.05
CA THR A 754 -21.60 18.39 0.71
C THR A 754 -21.28 17.21 -0.22
N THR A 755 -21.02 17.44 -1.51
CA THR A 755 -20.81 16.35 -2.48
C THR A 755 -19.43 15.69 -2.37
N GLY A 756 -18.44 16.37 -1.78
CA GLY A 756 -17.19 15.75 -1.32
C GLY A 756 -16.26 15.23 -2.42
N GLY A 757 -16.30 15.82 -3.61
CA GLY A 757 -15.49 15.41 -4.77
C GLY A 757 -14.03 15.83 -4.72
N GLY A 758 -13.23 15.23 -5.62
CA GLY A 758 -11.86 15.68 -5.92
C GLY A 758 -11.83 16.81 -6.95
N TRP A 759 -10.65 17.10 -7.48
CA TRP A 759 -10.47 18.22 -8.43
C TRP A 759 -10.51 17.84 -9.92
N GLN A 760 -10.54 16.56 -10.26
CA GLN A 760 -10.40 16.12 -11.66
C GLN A 760 -11.55 16.59 -12.57
N ASP A 761 -12.77 16.69 -12.04
CA ASP A 761 -13.97 16.94 -12.84
C ASP A 761 -13.95 18.34 -13.43
N GLN A 762 -13.74 19.36 -12.59
CA GLN A 762 -13.72 20.74 -13.04
C GLN A 762 -12.55 21.01 -13.99
N TYR A 763 -11.33 20.58 -13.65
CA TYR A 763 -10.17 20.81 -14.51
C TYR A 763 -10.24 19.98 -15.80
N GLY A 764 -10.93 18.83 -15.75
CA GLY A 764 -11.22 17.98 -16.90
C GLY A 764 -12.05 18.67 -17.97
N GLY A 765 -13.09 19.41 -17.59
CA GLY A 765 -13.99 20.12 -18.52
C GLY A 765 -13.62 21.58 -18.79
N VAL A 766 -13.04 22.29 -17.80
CA VAL A 766 -12.64 23.71 -17.95
C VAL A 766 -11.49 23.86 -18.94
N LEU A 767 -10.56 22.92 -18.92
CA LEU A 767 -9.42 22.89 -19.83
C LEU A 767 -9.70 21.97 -21.02
N HIS A 768 -9.12 22.28 -22.18
CA HIS A 768 -9.34 21.54 -23.41
C HIS A 768 -8.55 20.22 -23.46
N GLY A 769 -8.78 19.44 -24.51
CA GLY A 769 -7.90 18.40 -25.00
C GLY A 769 -7.64 17.24 -24.03
N LEU A 770 -6.61 16.49 -24.40
CA LEU A 770 -6.05 15.37 -23.64
C LEU A 770 -4.90 15.85 -22.76
N LYS A 771 -4.92 15.44 -21.49
CA LYS A 771 -4.05 16.06 -20.49
C LYS A 771 -3.72 15.20 -19.29
N LEU A 772 -2.52 15.42 -18.75
CA LEU A 772 -2.12 15.00 -17.42
C LEU A 772 -2.20 16.20 -16.46
N LEU A 773 -2.94 16.02 -15.37
CA LEU A 773 -3.10 16.97 -14.27
C LEU A 773 -2.37 16.41 -13.04
N GLN A 774 -1.54 17.23 -12.39
CA GLN A 774 -0.77 16.80 -11.21
C GLN A 774 -0.75 17.85 -10.10
N THR A 775 -1.05 17.45 -8.87
CA THR A 775 -0.92 18.31 -7.68
C THR A 775 0.21 17.85 -6.77
N GLY A 776 0.68 18.77 -5.92
CA GLY A 776 1.57 18.46 -4.80
C GLY A 776 0.79 18.13 -3.53
N GLU A 777 1.52 17.87 -2.45
CA GLU A 777 0.95 17.72 -1.10
C GLU A 777 0.44 19.07 -0.56
N GLY A 778 -0.52 19.02 0.35
CA GLY A 778 -1.08 20.16 1.08
C GLY A 778 -2.52 20.51 0.68
N PHE A 779 -3.04 21.58 1.27
CA PHE A 779 -4.40 22.07 0.98
C PHE A 779 -4.49 22.85 -0.34
N HIS A 780 -3.35 23.35 -0.85
CA HIS A 780 -3.29 24.03 -2.15
C HIS A 780 -3.27 23.02 -3.30
N GLN A 781 -4.45 22.52 -3.66
CA GLN A 781 -4.65 21.52 -4.72
C GLN A 781 -4.84 22.18 -6.10
N ASN A 782 -3.86 23.00 -6.52
CA ASN A 782 -3.83 23.61 -7.85
C ASN A 782 -3.02 22.72 -8.80
N PRO A 783 -3.65 22.06 -9.80
CA PRO A 783 -2.95 21.12 -10.66
C PRO A 783 -2.02 21.85 -11.63
N SER A 784 -0.79 21.36 -11.70
CA SER A 784 0.07 21.56 -12.86
C SER A 784 -0.45 20.75 -14.04
N VAL A 785 -0.26 21.29 -15.24
CA VAL A 785 -0.98 20.85 -16.41
C VAL A 785 0.01 20.50 -17.52
N ARG A 786 -0.08 19.29 -18.08
CA ARG A 786 0.73 18.82 -19.20
C ARG A 786 -0.15 18.32 -20.34
N TRP A 787 -0.11 19.03 -21.46
CA TRP A 787 -0.84 18.66 -22.67
C TRP A 787 -0.22 17.47 -23.37
N LEU A 788 -1.08 16.59 -23.85
CA LEU A 788 -0.72 15.36 -24.53
C LEU A 788 -1.07 15.45 -26.02
N PRO A 789 -0.33 14.75 -26.89
CA PRO A 789 -0.68 14.63 -28.29
C PRO A 789 -2.07 14.02 -28.49
N GLU A 790 -2.81 14.53 -29.46
CA GLU A 790 -4.22 14.17 -29.69
C GLU A 790 -4.41 13.13 -30.80
N TYR A 791 -3.34 12.65 -31.44
CA TYR A 791 -3.42 11.78 -32.63
C TYR A 791 -4.17 10.47 -32.36
N LEU A 792 -4.11 9.93 -31.14
CA LEU A 792 -4.90 8.76 -30.73
C LEU A 792 -6.43 9.01 -30.76
N PHE A 793 -6.87 10.26 -30.78
CA PHE A 793 -8.29 10.66 -30.87
C PHE A 793 -8.66 11.30 -32.21
N THR A 794 -7.68 11.85 -32.94
CA THR A 794 -7.95 12.58 -34.18
C THR A 794 -7.71 11.77 -35.45
N GLU A 795 -6.79 10.81 -35.43
CA GLU A 795 -6.51 9.99 -36.62
C GLU A 795 -7.69 9.07 -36.95
N PRO A 796 -8.09 8.91 -38.23
CA PRO A 796 -9.32 8.20 -38.59
C PRO A 796 -9.37 6.75 -38.10
N GLU A 797 -8.23 6.06 -38.10
CA GLU A 797 -8.12 4.66 -37.66
C GLU A 797 -8.42 4.49 -36.17
N TYR A 798 -7.90 5.37 -35.31
CA TYR A 798 -8.15 5.32 -33.87
C TYR A 798 -9.46 6.00 -33.47
N ARG A 799 -9.82 7.10 -34.13
CA ARG A 799 -11.06 7.85 -33.86
C ARG A 799 -12.29 6.95 -33.94
N ALA A 800 -12.36 6.06 -34.93
CA ALA A 800 -13.47 5.13 -35.09
C ALA A 800 -13.56 4.07 -33.97
N CYS A 801 -12.46 3.80 -33.28
CA CYS A 801 -12.37 2.81 -32.21
C CYS A 801 -12.85 3.33 -30.85
N HIS A 802 -13.01 4.64 -30.68
CA HIS A 802 -13.51 5.21 -29.44
C HIS A 802 -15.02 5.30 -29.46
N LEU A 803 -15.69 4.59 -28.56
CA LEU A 803 -17.15 4.55 -28.48
C LEU A 803 -17.64 5.03 -27.11
N LEU A 804 -18.74 5.77 -27.12
CA LEU A 804 -19.42 6.22 -25.92
C LEU A 804 -20.87 5.71 -25.93
N TYR A 805 -21.20 4.88 -24.94
CA TYR A 805 -22.49 4.22 -24.84
C TYR A 805 -23.18 4.60 -23.53
N TYR A 806 -24.35 5.23 -23.60
CA TYR A 806 -25.17 5.48 -22.42
C TYR A 806 -25.88 4.18 -22.03
N THR A 807 -25.64 3.70 -20.81
CA THR A 807 -26.21 2.43 -20.33
C THR A 807 -27.69 2.54 -19.98
N GLY A 808 -28.22 3.75 -19.77
CA GLY A 808 -29.57 3.99 -19.24
C GLY A 808 -29.74 3.65 -17.76
N ILE A 809 -28.68 3.18 -17.08
CA ILE A 809 -28.66 2.91 -15.65
C ILE A 809 -28.20 4.18 -14.94
N THR A 810 -29.00 4.72 -14.04
CA THR A 810 -28.63 5.89 -13.23
C THR A 810 -28.62 5.52 -11.75
N ARG A 811 -27.50 5.78 -11.06
CA ARG A 811 -27.39 5.62 -9.62
C ARG A 811 -26.64 6.82 -9.03
N THR A 812 -27.02 7.26 -7.84
CA THR A 812 -26.26 8.25 -7.09
C THR A 812 -24.98 7.63 -6.57
N ALA A 813 -23.83 8.19 -6.96
CA ALA A 813 -22.49 7.74 -6.55
C ALA A 813 -22.11 8.10 -5.10
N LYS A 814 -23.05 8.63 -4.30
CA LYS A 814 -22.79 9.17 -2.97
C LYS A 814 -22.26 8.10 -2.00
N ASP A 815 -22.81 6.89 -2.06
CA ASP A 815 -22.43 5.81 -1.14
C ASP A 815 -21.05 5.24 -1.49
N ILE A 816 -20.73 5.12 -2.78
CA ILE A 816 -19.40 4.67 -3.28
C ILE A 816 -18.32 5.66 -2.85
N LEU A 817 -18.58 6.96 -3.05
CA LEU A 817 -17.65 8.02 -2.66
C LEU A 817 -17.41 8.06 -1.16
N ALA A 818 -18.48 7.94 -0.36
CA ALA A 818 -18.37 7.95 1.09
C ALA A 818 -17.51 6.78 1.62
N GLU A 819 -17.64 5.59 1.02
CA GLU A 819 -16.87 4.42 1.46
C GLU A 819 -15.37 4.53 1.12
N ILE A 820 -15.05 4.91 -0.12
CA ILE A 820 -13.66 5.09 -0.54
C ILE A 820 -12.98 6.17 0.30
N VAL A 821 -13.65 7.31 0.53
CA VAL A 821 -13.11 8.42 1.34
C VAL A 821 -12.98 8.02 2.81
N ARG A 822 -13.90 7.22 3.35
CA ARG A 822 -13.76 6.63 4.70
C ARG A 822 -12.52 5.74 4.79
N GLY A 823 -12.27 4.91 3.78
CA GLY A 823 -11.03 4.13 3.67
C GLY A 823 -9.76 5.00 3.67
N MET A 824 -9.79 6.15 3.00
CA MET A 824 -8.69 7.12 3.00
C MET A 824 -8.49 7.78 4.38
N PHE A 825 -9.57 8.21 5.05
CA PHE A 825 -9.48 8.78 6.40
C PHE A 825 -8.96 7.78 7.44
N LEU A 826 -9.30 6.50 7.28
CA LEU A 826 -8.79 5.44 8.15
C LEU A 826 -7.35 5.02 7.81
N ASN A 827 -6.70 5.65 6.83
CA ASN A 827 -5.41 5.21 6.29
C ASN A 827 -5.40 3.70 5.98
N SER A 828 -6.48 3.13 5.45
CA SER A 828 -6.53 1.69 5.17
C SER A 828 -5.40 1.30 4.22
N GLY A 829 -4.53 0.38 4.65
CA GLY A 829 -3.31 0.02 3.89
C GLY A 829 -3.62 -0.44 2.47
N THR A 830 -4.69 -1.21 2.30
CA THR A 830 -5.19 -1.67 0.99
C THR A 830 -5.61 -0.50 0.10
N HIS A 831 -6.42 0.43 0.61
CA HIS A 831 -6.88 1.59 -0.16
C HIS A 831 -5.71 2.51 -0.54
N LEU A 832 -4.82 2.81 0.42
CA LEU A 832 -3.67 3.69 0.16
C LEU A 832 -2.69 3.07 -0.85
N GLY A 833 -2.47 1.76 -0.77
CA GLY A 833 -1.67 1.00 -1.73
C GLY A 833 -2.26 1.04 -3.14
N LEU A 834 -3.58 0.80 -3.27
CA LEU A 834 -4.29 0.91 -4.54
C LEU A 834 -4.20 2.32 -5.13
N LEU A 835 -4.47 3.37 -4.34
CA LEU A 835 -4.41 4.75 -4.79
C LEU A 835 -2.98 5.15 -5.22
N SER A 836 -1.95 4.69 -4.51
CA SER A 836 -0.55 4.85 -4.94
C SER A 836 -0.30 4.19 -6.30
N GLY A 837 -0.80 2.96 -6.49
CA GLY A 837 -0.72 2.26 -7.76
C GLY A 837 -1.50 2.96 -8.89
N MET A 838 -2.63 3.58 -8.59
CA MET A 838 -3.40 4.38 -9.55
C MET A 838 -2.67 5.67 -9.95
N LYS A 839 -2.00 6.31 -8.99
CA LYS A 839 -1.17 7.50 -9.24
C LYS A 839 0.00 7.20 -10.17
N ALA A 840 0.66 6.06 -9.97
CA ALA A 840 1.71 5.57 -10.87
C ALA A 840 1.14 5.18 -12.25
N HIS A 841 -0.01 4.48 -12.26
CA HIS A 841 -0.71 4.08 -13.50
C HIS A 841 -1.12 5.27 -14.38
N ALA A 842 -1.41 6.43 -13.80
CA ALA A 842 -1.63 7.66 -14.58
C ALA A 842 -0.38 8.07 -15.39
N LEU A 843 0.81 7.81 -14.87
CA LEU A 843 2.07 8.04 -15.59
C LEU A 843 2.30 6.98 -16.67
N ASP A 844 1.96 5.72 -16.40
CA ASP A 844 1.97 4.66 -17.44
C ASP A 844 1.09 5.07 -18.64
N MET A 845 -0.12 5.57 -18.36
CA MET A 845 -1.06 6.09 -19.38
C MET A 845 -0.48 7.28 -20.13
N TYR A 846 0.12 8.24 -19.41
CA TYR A 846 0.78 9.40 -20.00
C TYR A 846 1.90 8.98 -20.97
N GLU A 847 2.74 8.02 -20.59
CA GLU A 847 3.82 7.52 -21.46
C GLU A 847 3.30 6.77 -22.69
N ALA A 848 2.27 5.93 -22.54
CA ALA A 848 1.66 5.22 -23.66
C ALA A 848 1.08 6.18 -24.70
N ILE A 849 0.41 7.24 -24.25
CA ILE A 849 -0.13 8.30 -25.12
C ILE A 849 1.00 9.07 -25.80
N LEU A 850 2.10 9.39 -25.11
CA LEU A 850 3.23 10.10 -25.73
C LEU A 850 3.89 9.29 -26.86
N ARG A 851 4.02 7.98 -26.67
CA ARG A 851 4.64 7.05 -27.64
C ARG A 851 3.70 6.66 -28.78
N GLY A 852 2.40 6.89 -28.60
CA GLY A 852 1.38 6.60 -29.59
C GLY A 852 1.00 5.14 -29.67
N ASP A 853 1.19 4.43 -28.57
CA ASP A 853 0.83 3.02 -28.48
C ASP A 853 -0.66 2.91 -28.15
N PHE A 854 -1.50 2.86 -29.20
CA PHE A 854 -2.96 2.72 -29.07
C PHE A 854 -3.37 1.43 -28.35
N THR A 855 -2.62 0.34 -28.57
CA THR A 855 -2.90 -0.96 -27.93
C THR A 855 -2.63 -0.88 -26.43
N ALA A 856 -1.49 -0.34 -26.02
CA ALA A 856 -1.18 -0.10 -24.62
C ALA A 856 -2.18 0.86 -23.99
N TYR A 857 -2.52 1.97 -24.65
CA TYR A 857 -3.57 2.89 -24.22
C TYR A 857 -4.88 2.17 -23.88
N GLY A 858 -5.41 1.37 -24.81
CA GLY A 858 -6.66 0.63 -24.61
C GLY A 858 -6.58 -0.35 -23.44
N LYS A 859 -5.48 -1.10 -23.31
CA LYS A 859 -5.24 -2.00 -22.17
C LYS A 859 -5.15 -1.24 -20.84
N LEU A 860 -4.52 -0.07 -20.83
CA LEU A 860 -4.39 0.76 -19.62
C LEU A 860 -5.74 1.36 -19.18
N VAL A 861 -6.67 1.65 -20.11
CA VAL A 861 -8.06 1.99 -19.79
C VAL A 861 -8.75 0.81 -19.08
N GLY A 862 -8.55 -0.42 -19.57
CA GLY A 862 -9.00 -1.63 -18.90
C GLY A 862 -8.41 -1.81 -17.50
N LYS A 863 -7.10 -1.58 -17.33
CA LYS A 863 -6.43 -1.61 -16.02
C LYS A 863 -7.03 -0.58 -15.05
N THR A 864 -7.37 0.63 -15.52
CA THR A 864 -8.09 1.61 -14.69
C THR A 864 -9.45 1.11 -14.24
N TRP A 865 -10.17 0.35 -15.08
CA TRP A 865 -11.43 -0.25 -14.69
C TRP A 865 -11.27 -1.27 -13.57
N GLU A 866 -10.27 -2.16 -13.68
CA GLU A 866 -9.95 -3.12 -12.63
C GLU A 866 -9.56 -2.43 -11.32
N GLN A 867 -8.77 -1.36 -11.38
CA GLN A 867 -8.42 -0.56 -10.21
C GLN A 867 -9.64 0.08 -9.54
N ASN A 868 -10.56 0.65 -10.34
CA ASN A 868 -11.80 1.23 -9.81
C ASN A 868 -12.69 0.16 -9.15
N LYS A 869 -12.80 -1.04 -9.72
CA LYS A 869 -13.52 -2.18 -9.12
C LYS A 869 -12.88 -2.65 -7.81
N ALA A 870 -11.55 -2.61 -7.73
CA ALA A 870 -10.81 -2.98 -6.53
C ALA A 870 -10.96 -1.96 -5.38
N LEU A 871 -11.20 -0.68 -5.71
CA LEU A 871 -11.49 0.36 -4.70
C LEU A 871 -12.86 0.17 -4.05
N ASP A 872 -13.90 -0.14 -4.85
CA ASP A 872 -15.24 -0.38 -4.33
C ASP A 872 -16.03 -1.30 -5.27
N ALA A 873 -16.62 -2.36 -4.70
CA ALA A 873 -17.40 -3.34 -5.45
C ALA A 873 -18.70 -2.75 -6.04
N GLY A 874 -19.23 -1.68 -5.44
CA GLY A 874 -20.40 -0.93 -5.93
C GLY A 874 -20.15 -0.21 -7.25
N THR A 875 -18.89 -0.06 -7.67
CA THR A 875 -18.48 0.53 -8.95
C THR A 875 -19.06 -0.21 -10.15
N ASN A 876 -19.18 -1.55 -10.09
CA ASN A 876 -19.60 -2.37 -11.22
C ASN A 876 -20.83 -3.25 -10.90
N PRO A 877 -22.05 -2.74 -11.12
CA PRO A 877 -23.27 -3.53 -10.93
C PRO A 877 -23.32 -4.73 -11.88
N PRO A 878 -23.99 -5.84 -11.51
CA PRO A 878 -24.13 -7.03 -12.37
C PRO A 878 -24.71 -6.74 -13.76
N ALA A 879 -25.53 -5.70 -13.86
CA ALA A 879 -26.11 -5.22 -15.11
C ALA A 879 -25.06 -4.63 -16.07
N VAL A 880 -24.07 -3.91 -15.54
CA VAL A 880 -22.94 -3.36 -16.31
C VAL A 880 -21.95 -4.47 -16.66
N GLU A 881 -21.66 -5.38 -15.73
CA GLU A 881 -20.78 -6.52 -16.00
C GLU A 881 -21.28 -7.38 -17.16
N ARG A 882 -22.59 -7.69 -17.20
CA ARG A 882 -23.20 -8.40 -18.34
C ARG A 882 -23.12 -7.64 -19.66
N LEU A 883 -23.10 -6.30 -19.61
CA LEU A 883 -22.93 -5.48 -20.81
C LEU A 883 -21.50 -5.58 -21.32
N ILE A 884 -20.52 -5.50 -20.41
CA ILE A 884 -19.09 -5.57 -20.72
C ILE A 884 -18.72 -6.96 -21.27
N SER A 885 -19.21 -8.04 -20.65
CA SER A 885 -18.88 -9.40 -21.07
C SER A 885 -19.35 -9.73 -22.50
N ARG A 886 -20.43 -9.10 -22.98
CA ARG A 886 -20.93 -9.28 -24.36
C ARG A 886 -20.01 -8.69 -25.43
N ILE A 887 -19.17 -7.72 -25.07
CA ILE A 887 -18.34 -6.97 -26.02
C ILE A 887 -16.85 -7.21 -25.82
N GLN A 888 -16.46 -7.91 -24.76
CA GLN A 888 -15.07 -8.06 -24.31
C GLN A 888 -14.12 -8.57 -25.41
N ASP A 889 -14.57 -9.48 -26.27
CA ASP A 889 -13.76 -10.02 -27.37
C ASP A 889 -13.40 -8.98 -28.44
N TYR A 890 -14.12 -7.86 -28.50
CA TYR A 890 -13.94 -6.79 -29.48
C TYR A 890 -13.25 -5.55 -28.89
N THR A 891 -12.96 -5.54 -27.58
CA THR A 891 -12.39 -4.38 -26.89
C THR A 891 -10.92 -4.58 -26.53
N LEU A 892 -10.17 -3.47 -26.49
CA LEU A 892 -8.88 -3.39 -25.80
C LEU A 892 -9.07 -3.07 -24.32
N GLY A 893 -10.12 -2.28 -24.02
CA GLY A 893 -10.53 -1.94 -22.67
C GLY A 893 -11.80 -1.11 -22.67
N CYS A 894 -12.50 -1.09 -21.54
CA CYS A 894 -13.66 -0.25 -21.32
C CYS A 894 -13.78 0.11 -19.85
N LYS A 895 -14.42 1.24 -19.55
CA LYS A 895 -14.68 1.67 -18.17
C LYS A 895 -15.90 2.58 -18.07
N LEU A 896 -16.49 2.65 -16.88
CA LEU A 896 -17.35 3.78 -16.53
C LEU A 896 -16.46 5.01 -16.28
N PRO A 897 -16.69 6.17 -16.94
CA PRO A 897 -15.86 7.37 -16.78
C PRO A 897 -15.91 8.03 -15.40
N GLY A 898 -16.97 7.80 -14.63
CA GLY A 898 -17.16 8.42 -13.31
C GLY A 898 -16.90 7.47 -12.15
N ALA A 899 -17.45 7.81 -10.98
CA ALA A 899 -17.35 7.02 -9.76
C ALA A 899 -17.92 5.58 -9.85
N GLY A 900 -18.70 5.27 -10.89
CA GLY A 900 -19.26 3.94 -11.13
C GLY A 900 -20.75 3.83 -10.81
N GLY A 901 -21.28 2.60 -10.84
CA GLY A 901 -22.67 2.30 -10.51
C GLY A 901 -23.69 2.52 -11.63
N GLY A 902 -23.28 3.12 -12.76
CA GLY A 902 -24.13 3.39 -13.93
C GLY A 902 -23.57 4.53 -14.81
N GLY A 903 -24.40 5.08 -15.68
CA GLY A 903 -24.07 6.22 -16.53
C GLY A 903 -23.57 5.80 -17.92
N TYR A 904 -22.52 6.46 -18.40
CA TYR A 904 -21.89 6.12 -19.67
C TYR A 904 -20.82 5.03 -19.52
N LEU A 905 -20.70 4.19 -20.53
CA LEU A 905 -19.59 3.26 -20.73
C LEU A 905 -18.71 3.82 -21.87
N TYR A 906 -17.44 4.08 -21.55
CA TYR A 906 -16.42 4.42 -22.54
C TYR A 906 -15.71 3.14 -22.96
N ILE A 907 -15.59 2.93 -24.26
CA ILE A 907 -15.09 1.69 -24.86
C ILE A 907 -14.01 2.04 -25.88
N VAL A 908 -12.89 1.32 -25.81
CA VAL A 908 -11.82 1.32 -26.79
C VAL A 908 -11.86 -0.01 -27.54
N ALA A 909 -12.31 0.01 -28.79
CA ALA A 909 -12.32 -1.16 -29.67
C ALA A 909 -10.90 -1.51 -30.15
N LYS A 910 -10.69 -2.77 -30.55
CA LYS A 910 -9.40 -3.24 -31.11
C LYS A 910 -9.03 -2.52 -32.42
N ASP A 911 -10.03 -2.34 -33.27
CA ASP A 911 -9.91 -1.76 -34.61
C ASP A 911 -11.30 -1.25 -35.07
N PRO A 912 -11.40 -0.59 -36.23
CA PRO A 912 -12.68 -0.08 -36.72
C PRO A 912 -13.74 -1.17 -37.00
N GLU A 913 -13.34 -2.40 -37.34
CA GLU A 913 -14.27 -3.50 -37.60
C GLU A 913 -14.88 -3.99 -36.29
N ALA A 914 -14.06 -4.17 -35.26
CA ALA A 914 -14.49 -4.47 -33.90
C ALA A 914 -15.45 -3.40 -33.36
N ALA A 915 -15.19 -2.11 -33.65
CA ALA A 915 -16.08 -1.02 -33.28
C ALA A 915 -17.48 -1.15 -33.91
N LEU A 916 -17.55 -1.57 -35.18
CA LEU A 916 -18.82 -1.84 -35.87
C LEU A 916 -19.57 -3.03 -35.26
N GLN A 917 -18.86 -4.10 -34.88
CA GLN A 917 -19.48 -5.24 -34.20
C GLN A 917 -20.04 -4.84 -32.84
N ILE A 918 -19.31 -4.07 -32.05
CA ILE A 918 -19.80 -3.53 -30.76
C ILE A 918 -21.07 -2.71 -30.97
N ARG A 919 -21.07 -1.80 -31.96
CA ARG A 919 -22.26 -1.01 -32.30
C ARG A 919 -23.44 -1.90 -32.66
N ARG A 920 -23.23 -2.90 -33.51
CA ARG A 920 -24.28 -3.86 -33.91
C ARG A 920 -24.85 -4.62 -32.71
N LEU A 921 -24.01 -5.17 -31.84
CA LEU A 921 -24.43 -5.98 -30.68
C LEU A 921 -25.25 -5.16 -29.67
N LEU A 922 -24.78 -3.95 -29.35
CA LEU A 922 -25.43 -3.11 -28.35
C LEU A 922 -26.70 -2.42 -28.88
N THR A 923 -26.80 -2.18 -30.20
CA THR A 923 -28.02 -1.63 -30.81
C THR A 923 -29.09 -2.69 -31.08
N ALA A 924 -28.71 -3.93 -31.41
CA ALA A 924 -29.67 -5.01 -31.66
C ALA A 924 -30.44 -5.42 -30.39
N GLU A 925 -29.76 -5.41 -29.25
CA GLU A 925 -30.31 -5.80 -27.95
C GLU A 925 -29.90 -4.78 -26.87
N PRO A 926 -30.56 -3.61 -26.87
CA PRO A 926 -30.31 -2.59 -25.86
C PRO A 926 -30.81 -3.08 -24.50
N GLN A 927 -30.06 -2.78 -23.45
CA GLN A 927 -30.38 -3.24 -22.09
C GLN A 927 -31.68 -2.64 -21.55
N ASN A 928 -32.04 -1.44 -22.00
CA ASN A 928 -33.28 -0.74 -21.67
C ASN A 928 -33.57 0.31 -22.76
N GLY A 929 -34.78 0.90 -22.75
CA GLY A 929 -35.22 1.85 -23.76
C GLY A 929 -34.45 3.17 -23.82
N ASN A 930 -33.64 3.49 -22.80
CA ASN A 930 -32.81 4.70 -22.78
C ASN A 930 -31.39 4.45 -23.30
N ALA A 931 -30.95 3.20 -23.40
CA ALA A 931 -29.59 2.85 -23.73
C ALA A 931 -29.29 3.14 -25.21
N ARG A 932 -28.18 3.83 -25.49
CA ARG A 932 -27.86 4.34 -26.83
C ARG A 932 -26.41 4.78 -26.97
N PHE A 933 -25.90 4.75 -28.20
CA PHE A 933 -24.63 5.42 -28.53
C PHE A 933 -24.80 6.94 -28.59
N VAL A 934 -23.76 7.64 -28.19
CA VAL A 934 -23.65 9.10 -28.31
C VAL A 934 -22.35 9.39 -29.06
N GLU A 935 -22.43 10.26 -30.06
CA GLU A 935 -21.24 10.70 -30.78
C GLU A 935 -20.41 11.59 -29.86
N MET A 936 -19.10 11.34 -29.81
CA MET A 936 -18.18 12.16 -29.04
C MET A 936 -17.05 12.67 -29.92
N SER A 937 -16.60 13.87 -29.63
CA SER A 937 -15.44 14.49 -30.24
C SER A 937 -14.59 15.18 -29.19
N LEU A 938 -13.29 15.25 -29.42
CA LEU A 938 -12.38 16.01 -28.55
C LEU A 938 -12.78 17.49 -28.54
N SER A 939 -12.72 18.14 -27.37
CA SER A 939 -12.93 19.58 -27.24
C SER A 939 -11.61 20.33 -27.31
N ASP A 940 -11.49 21.28 -28.24
CA ASP A 940 -10.29 22.10 -28.47
C ASP A 940 -10.24 23.37 -27.59
N LYS A 941 -11.35 23.72 -26.92
CA LYS A 941 -11.49 25.01 -26.21
C LYS A 941 -11.71 24.91 -24.71
N GLY A 942 -12.29 23.81 -24.21
CA GLY A 942 -12.72 23.72 -22.82
C GLY A 942 -13.84 24.71 -22.51
N LEU A 943 -13.87 25.26 -21.28
CA LEU A 943 -14.79 26.33 -20.90
C LEU A 943 -14.60 27.56 -21.81
N GLN A 944 -15.71 28.03 -22.36
CA GLN A 944 -15.82 29.24 -23.16
C GLN A 944 -16.87 30.16 -22.55
N VAL A 945 -16.55 31.45 -22.48
CA VAL A 945 -17.49 32.50 -22.10
C VAL A 945 -17.50 33.55 -23.21
N SER A 946 -18.68 33.91 -23.67
CA SER A 946 -18.88 34.90 -24.73
C SER A 946 -20.06 35.80 -24.40
N ARG A 947 -20.09 36.99 -24.99
CA ARG A 947 -21.22 37.94 -24.88
C ARG A 947 -21.91 38.04 -26.24
N SER A 948 -23.22 38.20 -26.25
CA SER A 948 -23.98 38.56 -27.44
C SER A 948 -24.85 39.78 -27.17
#